data_AF-A0A8J2HNC9-F1
#
_entry.id   AF-A0A8J2HNC9-F1
#
_cell.length_a   1.000
_cell.length_b   1.000
_cell.length_c   1.000
_cell.angle_alpha   90.00
_cell.angle_beta   90.00
_cell.angle_gamma   90.00
#
_symmetry.space_group_name_H-M   'P 1'
#
loop_
_entity.id
_entity.type
_entity.pdbx_description
1 polymer ?
#
loop_
_entity_poly.entity_id
_entity_poly.type
_entity_poly.pdbx_seq_one_letter_code
_entity_poly.pdbx_strand_id
1 'polypeptide(L)'
;MAPSMPNFRININRFINDSLLFQYLIILFGVFNLSLCLYEDQVGKFDWRQNYVGEIKFSSFDTVSAAAKLIVATEENVVAALNLKSGQILWRRVLERGYAGKIHALGGISDGELISVSGGVPVIVRVWDLATGHILNEWPLAEQNPERLDTPFISFSTFGLYSTERLEDVKWHLKDGTLHHILPIYSSGVEVTSYDSKTGEKLDTRKVSAPFITPETECILAAPYLGCLKGNTFDDSLAILFLVHLFDNNSQPQSITINNIFGAGAKGPFHVKSIPGDESVLTIIADGDNRQRILIPGNPANTIPRDIPANANLYVTTIDNEKVLLETTYKNGVTEIKAVKLLTSELLEDYSATTSHESLFSPIIKASVCPKLSKGIMCRHLLSSEDHSVALLQHNKLIWTREEALASIITVEMVELPMSDRDQTLETEFDQKERDVIGMFTRRLTAQMNQVRSLFQTTFDINLPQSNQRADLVRDKFGLHKMIVVVTSAGKLFGIESKKGEVIWQLRVNDITSLKSDANTMLLFVQRGSRHFPHPPQCALLALDKKSGEGVIYTFNPITGQPIDGLVKLGYKLKQSMLLHITTDDFLRPILLLDTRDKVHVFPENATAVAASVGKNTYLFTGDQETGVLSGFSLAYSTSKELVAHKVWELVLSPKNQKITHIVSKNSLEHVHSQGRVLGDRSVLYKYINPNLVAILTQGVGNSYKNTLNLYLLDVVSGAMIFSITHKRVRGPFHIVHSENWLIYSYYNDKSRRIEIATLELYEGKVQSNTTVFSSLTTTRLPLVERQAFIFPATIESMQETITEKGITSKHILVSLANGGILELPWMLVDPRRPINPELREEGVIPYMPEIPIHMDAIINYNQSVFRVSGIHTSPSGLESTSLVFAHGIDLFYTRVAPSKTFDVLKEDFDYYLIILVLSGLLIASYITKKLASQKAQKQAWK
;
A
#
# COMPACT_ATOMS: atom_id res chain seq x y z
N MET A 1 -102.10 -7.03 -6.62
CA MET A 1 -101.41 -7.69 -5.50
C MET A 1 -99.90 -7.56 -5.72
N ALA A 2 -99.21 -6.79 -4.88
CA ALA A 2 -97.77 -6.95 -4.64
C ALA A 2 -97.57 -7.98 -3.51
N PRO A 3 -96.35 -8.51 -3.20
CA PRO A 3 -95.00 -8.25 -3.75
C PRO A 3 -94.31 -9.54 -4.29
N SER A 4 -93.38 -9.60 -5.25
CA SER A 4 -92.03 -9.04 -5.42
C SER A 4 -90.97 -9.47 -4.38
N MET A 5 -90.12 -10.45 -4.71
CA MET A 5 -88.69 -10.55 -4.33
C MET A 5 -87.96 -11.59 -5.23
N PRO A 6 -86.66 -11.42 -5.52
CA PRO A 6 -86.10 -11.69 -6.85
C PRO A 6 -84.97 -12.74 -6.91
N ASN A 7 -84.69 -13.15 -8.15
CA ASN A 7 -83.56 -13.92 -8.68
C ASN A 7 -82.23 -13.84 -7.89
N PHE A 8 -81.75 -15.00 -7.42
CA PHE A 8 -80.35 -15.23 -7.03
C PHE A 8 -79.69 -16.24 -7.98
N ARG A 9 -79.67 -15.89 -9.28
CA ARG A 9 -78.86 -16.55 -10.32
C ARG A 9 -78.04 -15.47 -11.05
N ILE A 10 -77.15 -14.79 -10.33
CA ILE A 10 -75.98 -14.06 -10.86
C ILE A 10 -75.01 -13.93 -9.68
N ASN A 11 -73.90 -14.68 -9.72
CA ASN A 11 -72.58 -14.30 -9.18
C ASN A 11 -71.55 -15.45 -9.10
N ILE A 12 -71.82 -16.64 -9.66
CA ILE A 12 -70.76 -17.66 -9.82
C ILE A 12 -69.70 -17.20 -10.85
N ASN A 13 -70.08 -16.43 -11.89
CA ASN A 13 -69.12 -15.86 -12.84
C ASN A 13 -68.27 -14.71 -12.26
N ARG A 14 -68.68 -14.08 -11.15
CA ARG A 14 -67.88 -13.03 -10.49
C ARG A 14 -66.78 -13.65 -9.63
N PHE A 15 -67.07 -14.78 -8.98
CA PHE A 15 -66.08 -15.57 -8.23
C PHE A 15 -65.07 -16.28 -9.14
N ILE A 16 -65.47 -16.67 -10.36
CA ILE A 16 -64.56 -17.26 -11.36
C ILE A 16 -63.68 -16.19 -12.03
N ASN A 17 -64.19 -14.96 -12.23
CA ASN A 17 -63.33 -13.84 -12.65
C ASN A 17 -62.36 -13.39 -11.55
N ASP A 18 -62.76 -13.44 -10.27
CA ASP A 18 -61.84 -13.20 -9.14
C ASP A 18 -60.80 -14.32 -9.01
N SER A 19 -61.15 -15.58 -9.35
CA SER A 19 -60.21 -16.72 -9.44
C SER A 19 -59.18 -16.55 -10.57
N LEU A 20 -59.59 -16.06 -11.74
CA LEU A 20 -58.68 -15.75 -12.84
C LEU A 20 -57.76 -14.59 -12.47
N LEU A 21 -58.28 -13.55 -11.82
CA LEU A 21 -57.47 -12.41 -11.37
C LEU A 21 -56.48 -12.84 -10.27
N PHE A 22 -56.88 -13.72 -9.35
CA PHE A 22 -56.01 -14.32 -8.32
C PHE A 22 -54.97 -15.28 -8.93
N GLN A 23 -55.34 -16.08 -9.93
CA GLN A 23 -54.39 -16.91 -10.70
C GLN A 23 -53.42 -16.05 -11.51
N TYR A 24 -53.86 -14.97 -12.14
CA TYR A 24 -52.99 -14.01 -12.81
C TYR A 24 -52.09 -13.28 -11.79
N LEU A 25 -52.56 -12.99 -10.58
CA LEU A 25 -51.75 -12.35 -9.53
C LEU A 25 -50.71 -13.32 -8.95
N ILE A 26 -51.03 -14.61 -8.81
CA ILE A 26 -50.09 -15.68 -8.42
C ILE A 26 -49.07 -15.94 -9.54
N ILE A 27 -49.49 -15.94 -10.81
CA ILE A 27 -48.58 -16.08 -11.95
C ILE A 27 -47.73 -14.80 -12.10
N LEU A 28 -48.28 -13.61 -11.86
CA LEU A 28 -47.53 -12.35 -11.85
C LEU A 28 -46.48 -12.37 -10.72
N PHE A 29 -46.85 -12.74 -9.49
CA PHE A 29 -45.89 -12.90 -8.37
C PHE A 29 -44.89 -14.06 -8.58
N GLY A 30 -45.29 -15.12 -9.28
CA GLY A 30 -44.43 -16.25 -9.62
C GLY A 30 -43.43 -15.94 -10.73
N VAL A 31 -43.83 -15.12 -11.72
CA VAL A 31 -42.98 -14.69 -12.85
C VAL A 31 -42.07 -13.53 -12.45
N PHE A 32 -42.47 -12.66 -11.51
CA PHE A 32 -41.58 -11.63 -10.94
C PHE A 32 -40.44 -12.19 -10.08
N ASN A 33 -40.48 -13.46 -9.69
CA ASN A 33 -39.43 -14.13 -8.92
C ASN A 33 -38.45 -14.98 -9.76
N LEU A 34 -38.52 -14.92 -11.09
CA LEU A 34 -37.66 -15.71 -11.99
C LEU A 34 -36.51 -14.91 -12.64
N SER A 35 -36.02 -13.86 -11.98
CA SER A 35 -34.78 -13.18 -12.39
C SER A 35 -33.92 -12.76 -11.20
N LEU A 36 -33.46 -13.73 -10.41
CA LEU A 36 -32.31 -13.56 -9.53
C LEU A 36 -31.46 -14.82 -9.63
N CYS A 37 -30.45 -14.77 -10.49
CA CYS A 37 -29.39 -15.77 -10.53
C CYS A 37 -28.06 -15.00 -10.48
N LEU A 38 -27.27 -15.29 -9.45
CA LEU A 38 -26.11 -14.57 -8.88
C LEU A 38 -26.43 -13.24 -8.15
N TYR A 39 -25.87 -13.07 -6.95
CA TYR A 39 -26.00 -11.86 -6.11
C TYR A 39 -25.18 -10.69 -6.72
N GLU A 40 -25.72 -10.02 -7.73
CA GLU A 40 -25.23 -8.74 -8.28
C GLU A 40 -25.33 -7.61 -7.24
N ASP A 41 -26.15 -7.78 -6.21
CA ASP A 41 -26.45 -6.81 -5.18
C ASP A 41 -25.34 -6.65 -4.13
N GLN A 42 -24.29 -7.48 -4.09
CA GLN A 42 -23.18 -7.31 -3.13
C GLN A 42 -22.02 -6.46 -3.65
N VAL A 43 -21.92 -6.27 -4.97
CA VAL A 43 -20.87 -5.47 -5.62
C VAL A 43 -21.01 -4.01 -5.19
N GLY A 44 -19.97 -3.45 -4.58
CA GLY A 44 -19.94 -2.07 -4.09
C GLY A 44 -20.66 -1.85 -2.76
N LYS A 45 -21.19 -2.89 -2.10
CA LYS A 45 -21.76 -2.77 -0.74
C LYS A 45 -20.68 -2.83 0.35
N PHE A 46 -19.69 -3.72 0.18
CA PHE A 46 -18.70 -4.03 1.21
C PHE A 46 -17.25 -3.85 0.76
N ASP A 47 -17.08 -3.57 -0.52
CA ASP A 47 -15.81 -3.47 -1.19
C ASP A 47 -15.69 -2.14 -1.93
N TRP A 48 -14.46 -1.65 -2.00
CA TRP A 48 -14.14 -0.42 -2.70
C TRP A 48 -12.71 -0.49 -3.23
N ARG A 49 -12.47 0.28 -4.29
CA ARG A 49 -11.16 0.43 -4.91
C ARG A 49 -10.81 1.90 -5.09
N GLN A 50 -9.57 2.24 -4.79
CA GLN A 50 -8.99 3.54 -5.09
C GLN A 50 -7.78 3.39 -6.00
N ASN A 51 -7.74 4.20 -7.06
CA ASN A 51 -6.71 4.14 -8.08
C ASN A 51 -5.79 5.35 -7.99
N TYR A 52 -4.49 5.09 -7.97
CA TYR A 52 -3.44 6.10 -7.92
C TYR A 52 -2.46 5.95 -9.09
N VAL A 53 -1.61 6.94 -9.27
CA VAL A 53 -0.54 6.95 -10.28
C VAL A 53 0.84 7.02 -9.63
N GLY A 54 0.94 7.55 -8.40
CA GLY A 54 2.19 7.74 -7.67
C GLY A 54 2.84 9.10 -7.91
N GLU A 55 4.10 9.26 -7.50
CA GLU A 55 4.83 10.53 -7.56
C GLU A 55 5.03 11.01 -9.00
N ILE A 56 4.63 12.25 -9.30
CA ILE A 56 4.69 12.80 -10.67
C ILE A 56 6.11 13.24 -11.02
N LYS A 57 6.67 12.59 -12.05
CA LYS A 57 7.97 12.92 -12.62
C LYS A 57 7.85 13.92 -13.76
N PHE A 58 7.05 13.58 -14.77
CA PHE A 58 6.77 14.42 -15.92
C PHE A 58 5.28 14.70 -16.02
N SER A 59 4.93 15.91 -16.45
CA SER A 59 3.53 16.27 -16.68
C SER A 59 3.42 17.28 -17.80
N SER A 60 2.33 17.21 -18.56
CA SER A 60 2.04 18.17 -19.61
C SER A 60 0.53 18.28 -19.83
N PHE A 61 0.06 19.48 -20.12
CA PHE A 61 -1.33 19.76 -20.43
C PHE A 61 -1.63 19.42 -21.89
N ASP A 62 -2.78 18.79 -22.12
CA ASP A 62 -3.31 18.59 -23.46
C ASP A 62 -3.94 19.90 -23.96
N THR A 63 -3.24 20.57 -24.87
CA THR A 63 -3.69 21.82 -25.53
C THR A 63 -4.33 21.57 -26.91
N VAL A 64 -4.24 20.34 -27.43
CA VAL A 64 -4.64 19.98 -28.79
C VAL A 64 -6.05 19.38 -28.81
N SER A 65 -6.38 18.53 -27.84
CA SER A 65 -7.68 17.87 -27.77
C SER A 65 -8.78 18.82 -27.28
N ALA A 66 -10.00 18.65 -27.83
CA ALA A 66 -11.20 19.32 -27.33
C ALA A 66 -11.54 18.91 -25.87
N ALA A 67 -11.19 17.68 -25.48
CA ALA A 67 -11.26 17.22 -24.10
C ALA A 67 -10.00 17.68 -23.37
N ALA A 68 -10.12 18.66 -22.49
CA ALA A 68 -8.99 19.19 -21.74
C ALA A 68 -8.50 18.17 -20.70
N LYS A 69 -7.30 17.61 -20.92
CA LYS A 69 -6.68 16.54 -20.12
C LYS A 69 -5.32 16.97 -19.59
N LEU A 70 -4.84 16.25 -18.57
CA LEU A 70 -3.48 16.36 -18.06
C LEU A 70 -2.79 15.01 -18.20
N ILE A 71 -1.70 14.97 -18.97
CA ILE A 71 -0.90 13.76 -19.11
C ILE A 71 0.18 13.76 -18.03
N VAL A 72 0.32 12.64 -17.33
CA VAL A 72 1.30 12.46 -16.27
C VAL A 72 2.09 11.17 -16.49
N ALA A 73 3.38 11.24 -16.18
CA ALA A 73 4.26 10.09 -16.04
C ALA A 73 4.89 10.10 -14.65
N THR A 74 4.90 8.95 -13.97
CA THR A 74 5.27 8.84 -12.55
C THR A 74 6.53 8.01 -12.32
N GLU A 75 7.14 8.16 -11.14
CA GLU A 75 8.28 7.32 -10.71
C GLU A 75 7.89 5.85 -10.51
N GLU A 76 6.59 5.57 -10.34
CA GLU A 76 6.04 4.21 -10.34
C GLU A 76 5.91 3.63 -11.76
N ASN A 77 6.56 4.20 -12.77
CA ASN A 77 6.47 3.80 -14.19
C ASN A 77 5.02 3.72 -14.68
N VAL A 78 4.20 4.71 -14.34
CA VAL A 78 2.81 4.80 -14.81
C VAL A 78 2.70 5.97 -15.77
N VAL A 79 2.05 5.76 -16.91
CA VAL A 79 1.62 6.82 -17.82
C VAL A 79 0.09 6.91 -17.74
N ALA A 80 -0.44 8.09 -17.46
CA ALA A 80 -1.88 8.28 -17.30
C ALA A 80 -2.37 9.62 -17.85
N ALA A 81 -3.65 9.68 -18.20
CA ALA A 81 -4.37 10.92 -18.44
C ALA A 81 -5.36 11.19 -17.31
N LEU A 82 -5.24 12.36 -16.70
CA LEU A 82 -6.13 12.85 -15.66
C LEU A 82 -7.11 13.88 -16.24
N ASN A 83 -8.34 13.85 -15.75
CA ASN A 83 -9.34 14.85 -16.05
C ASN A 83 -9.01 16.17 -15.35
N LEU A 84 -8.97 17.28 -16.07
CA LEU A 84 -8.65 18.58 -15.49
C LEU A 84 -9.66 19.08 -14.46
N LYS A 85 -10.93 18.70 -14.57
CA LYS A 85 -11.99 19.18 -13.66
C LYS A 85 -12.09 18.37 -12.38
N SER A 86 -11.99 17.04 -12.48
CA SER A 86 -12.21 16.13 -11.34
C SER A 86 -10.93 15.49 -10.79
N GLY A 87 -9.82 15.55 -11.52
CA GLY A 87 -8.61 14.80 -11.20
C GLY A 87 -8.77 13.28 -11.36
N GLN A 88 -9.89 12.78 -11.88
CA GLN A 88 -10.08 11.34 -12.10
C GLN A 88 -9.23 10.83 -13.26
N ILE A 89 -8.79 9.57 -13.15
CA ILE A 89 -8.04 8.88 -14.19
C ILE A 89 -8.98 8.54 -15.35
N LEU A 90 -8.67 9.03 -16.56
CA LEU A 90 -9.41 8.70 -17.78
C LEU A 90 -8.89 7.39 -18.40
N TRP A 91 -7.57 7.27 -18.47
CA TRP A 91 -6.88 6.04 -18.84
C TRP A 91 -5.53 5.99 -18.13
N ARG A 92 -5.02 4.77 -17.92
CA ARG A 92 -3.75 4.52 -17.23
C ARG A 92 -3.07 3.28 -17.80
N ARG A 93 -1.75 3.36 -17.96
CA ARG A 93 -0.88 2.27 -18.38
C ARG A 93 0.24 2.12 -17.36
N VAL A 94 0.26 0.97 -16.69
CA VAL A 94 1.31 0.60 -15.74
C VAL A 94 2.37 -0.15 -16.53
N LEU A 95 3.58 0.40 -16.63
CA LEU A 95 4.70 -0.21 -17.34
C LEU A 95 5.41 -1.25 -16.46
N GLU A 96 6.46 -1.86 -17.02
CA GLU A 96 7.27 -2.89 -16.37
C GLU A 96 7.86 -2.41 -15.03
N ARG A 97 8.07 -3.35 -14.09
CA ARG A 97 8.58 -3.03 -12.75
C ARG A 97 10.07 -2.71 -12.77
N GLY A 98 10.50 -1.80 -11.91
CA GLY A 98 11.90 -1.45 -11.72
C GLY A 98 12.50 -0.73 -12.92
N TYR A 99 13.78 -0.97 -13.20
CA TYR A 99 14.53 -0.24 -14.23
C TYR A 99 14.00 -0.50 -15.66
N ALA A 100 13.39 -1.65 -15.90
CA ALA A 100 12.87 -2.03 -17.23
C ALA A 100 11.70 -1.15 -17.70
N GLY A 101 10.93 -0.56 -16.78
CA GLY A 101 9.86 0.39 -17.12
C GLY A 101 10.19 1.84 -16.77
N LYS A 102 11.41 2.14 -16.27
CA LYS A 102 11.78 3.49 -15.81
C LYS A 102 11.60 4.50 -16.93
N ILE A 103 10.77 5.51 -16.68
CA ILE A 103 10.46 6.54 -17.67
C ILE A 103 11.57 7.61 -17.61
N HIS A 104 12.22 7.85 -18.74
CA HIS A 104 13.31 8.82 -18.89
C HIS A 104 12.87 10.12 -19.53
N ALA A 105 11.89 10.06 -20.45
CA ALA A 105 11.34 11.25 -21.10
C ALA A 105 9.89 11.04 -21.53
N LEU A 106 9.15 12.16 -21.60
CA LEU A 106 7.77 12.25 -22.07
C LEU A 106 7.64 13.51 -22.93
N GLY A 107 7.07 13.42 -24.12
CA GLY A 107 6.96 14.56 -25.05
C GLY A 107 6.02 14.33 -26.24
N GLY A 108 6.00 15.27 -27.18
CA GLY A 108 5.22 15.21 -28.44
C GLY A 108 3.78 15.74 -28.36
N ILE A 109 3.27 16.05 -27.16
CA ILE A 109 1.84 16.32 -26.94
C ILE A 109 1.33 17.54 -27.73
N SER A 110 2.18 18.55 -27.94
CA SER A 110 1.88 19.72 -28.78
C SER A 110 1.58 19.36 -30.23
N ASP A 111 2.15 18.25 -30.70
CA ASP A 111 2.06 17.78 -32.08
C ASP A 111 0.88 16.79 -32.25
N GLY A 112 0.09 16.60 -31.19
CA GLY A 112 -1.05 15.68 -31.13
C GLY A 112 -0.67 14.24 -30.80
N GLU A 113 0.59 13.96 -30.47
CA GLU A 113 1.10 12.60 -30.25
C GLU A 113 1.78 12.48 -28.90
N LEU A 114 1.47 11.44 -28.13
CA LEU A 114 2.13 11.22 -26.85
C LEU A 114 3.27 10.22 -27.04
N ILE A 115 4.51 10.61 -26.72
CA ILE A 115 5.67 9.73 -26.83
C ILE A 115 6.33 9.59 -25.46
N SER A 116 6.64 8.36 -25.07
CA SER A 116 7.42 8.06 -23.87
C SER A 116 8.66 7.26 -24.21
N VAL A 117 9.77 7.61 -23.57
CA VAL A 117 11.01 6.82 -23.59
C VAL A 117 11.15 6.13 -22.24
N SER A 118 11.14 4.81 -22.26
CA SER A 118 11.16 3.98 -21.04
C SER A 118 12.11 2.80 -21.16
N GLY A 119 12.70 2.37 -20.05
CA GLY A 119 13.50 1.15 -19.96
C GLY A 119 15.00 1.37 -19.90
N GLY A 120 15.74 0.26 -19.84
CA GLY A 120 17.19 0.26 -19.61
C GLY A 120 17.98 -0.10 -20.85
N VAL A 121 18.21 -1.40 -21.03
CA VAL A 121 18.85 -1.94 -22.24
C VAL A 121 18.06 -3.18 -22.65
N PRO A 122 17.33 -3.16 -23.78
CA PRO A 122 17.14 -2.02 -24.68
C PRO A 122 16.26 -0.91 -24.06
N VAL A 123 16.46 0.32 -24.52
CA VAL A 123 15.50 1.42 -24.26
C VAL A 123 14.33 1.25 -25.22
N ILE A 124 13.11 1.47 -24.77
CA ILE A 124 11.89 1.30 -25.55
C ILE A 124 11.22 2.66 -25.74
N VAL A 125 10.97 3.03 -26.99
CA VAL A 125 10.23 4.23 -27.36
C VAL A 125 8.81 3.81 -27.73
N ARG A 126 7.82 4.42 -27.07
CA ARG A 126 6.40 4.12 -27.27
C ARG A 126 5.66 5.37 -27.70
N VAL A 127 4.91 5.25 -28.78
CA VAL A 127 3.95 6.24 -29.27
C VAL A 127 2.56 5.83 -28.79
N TRP A 128 1.86 6.74 -28.14
CA TRP A 128 0.56 6.53 -27.52
C TRP A 128 -0.49 7.38 -28.21
N ASP A 129 -1.68 6.82 -28.35
CA ASP A 129 -2.87 7.61 -28.65
C ASP A 129 -3.28 8.40 -27.40
N LEU A 130 -3.32 9.73 -27.54
CA LEU A 130 -3.69 10.67 -26.47
C LEU A 130 -5.15 10.47 -26.01
N ALA A 131 -6.03 10.02 -26.92
CA ALA A 131 -7.44 9.84 -26.63
C ALA A 131 -7.67 8.63 -25.72
N THR A 132 -7.16 7.46 -26.10
CA THR A 132 -7.44 6.16 -25.49
C THR A 132 -6.31 5.60 -24.62
N GLY A 133 -5.09 6.11 -24.76
CA GLY A 133 -3.89 5.54 -24.15
C GLY A 133 -3.46 4.21 -24.75
N HIS A 134 -3.88 3.87 -25.97
CA HIS A 134 -3.37 2.69 -26.69
C HIS A 134 -2.00 2.97 -27.29
N ILE A 135 -1.15 1.95 -27.38
CA ILE A 135 0.14 2.03 -28.07
C ILE A 135 -0.14 2.01 -29.58
N LEU A 136 0.31 3.03 -30.28
CA LEU A 136 0.26 3.15 -31.74
C LEU A 136 1.48 2.52 -32.39
N ASN A 137 2.68 2.80 -31.84
CA ASN A 137 3.91 2.17 -32.27
C ASN A 137 4.86 1.97 -31.09
N GLU A 138 5.69 0.92 -31.17
CA GLU A 138 6.73 0.61 -30.20
C GLU A 138 7.97 0.13 -30.94
N TRP A 139 9.12 0.74 -30.63
CA TRP A 139 10.39 0.32 -31.21
C TRP A 139 11.51 0.37 -30.16
N PRO A 140 12.40 -0.64 -30.15
CA PRO A 140 13.53 -0.67 -29.23
C PRO A 140 14.74 0.05 -29.82
N LEU A 141 15.42 0.83 -28.97
CA LEU A 141 16.77 1.30 -29.20
C LEU A 141 17.73 0.36 -28.45
N ALA A 142 18.33 -0.58 -29.19
CA ALA A 142 19.43 -1.39 -28.68
C ALA A 142 20.70 -0.54 -28.69
N GLU A 143 21.29 -0.32 -27.52
CA GLU A 143 22.61 0.29 -27.42
C GLU A 143 23.61 -0.69 -28.07
N GLN A 144 24.03 -0.42 -29.31
CA GLN A 144 25.09 -1.18 -29.95
C GLN A 144 26.41 -0.84 -29.25
N ASN A 145 26.83 -1.67 -28.31
CA ASN A 145 28.24 -1.78 -27.93
C ASN A 145 28.76 -3.19 -28.27
N PRO A 146 29.21 -3.41 -29.53
CA PRO A 146 29.74 -4.71 -29.96
C PRO A 146 31.15 -5.03 -29.44
N GLU A 147 31.90 -4.04 -28.94
CA GLU A 147 33.33 -4.22 -28.60
C GLU A 147 33.61 -4.79 -27.18
N ARG A 148 32.60 -5.34 -26.50
CA ARG A 148 32.79 -6.02 -25.21
C ARG A 148 32.16 -7.41 -25.12
N LEU A 149 32.08 -8.11 -26.26
CA LEU A 149 31.59 -9.49 -26.34
C LEU A 149 32.63 -10.59 -26.03
N ASP A 150 33.87 -10.24 -25.67
CA ASP A 150 34.91 -11.23 -25.31
C ASP A 150 34.84 -11.76 -23.87
N THR A 151 33.67 -11.69 -23.21
CA THR A 151 33.40 -12.53 -22.04
C THR A 151 32.15 -13.40 -22.29
N PRO A 152 32.28 -14.74 -22.32
CA PRO A 152 31.17 -15.65 -22.62
C PRO A 152 30.27 -15.86 -21.38
N PHE A 153 30.01 -14.81 -20.61
CA PHE A 153 29.23 -14.86 -19.37
C PHE A 153 28.18 -13.76 -19.35
N ILE A 154 27.05 -14.02 -20.03
CA ILE A 154 25.77 -13.43 -19.66
C ILE A 154 25.38 -14.03 -18.30
N SER A 155 25.92 -13.45 -17.22
CA SER A 155 25.34 -13.55 -15.90
C SER A 155 24.14 -12.59 -15.86
N PHE A 156 22.93 -13.14 -15.84
CA PHE A 156 21.78 -12.39 -15.32
C PHE A 156 22.00 -12.23 -13.80
N SER A 157 22.79 -11.22 -13.42
CA SER A 157 22.94 -10.81 -12.03
C SER A 157 21.63 -10.15 -11.58
N THR A 158 21.05 -10.66 -10.50
CA THR A 158 19.99 -10.00 -9.71
C THR A 158 20.55 -8.82 -8.88
N PHE A 159 21.70 -8.29 -9.30
CA PHE A 159 22.21 -6.98 -8.95
C PHE A 159 22.42 -6.27 -10.28
N GLY A 160 21.71 -5.16 -10.46
CA GLY A 160 21.96 -4.20 -11.53
C GLY A 160 23.31 -3.54 -11.32
N LEU A 161 24.37 -4.29 -11.61
CA LEU A 161 25.71 -3.77 -11.84
C LEU A 161 26.15 -4.14 -13.27
N TYR A 162 25.29 -3.82 -14.24
CA TYR A 162 25.83 -3.10 -15.40
C TYR A 162 26.42 -1.80 -14.84
N SER A 163 27.43 -1.20 -15.46
CA SER A 163 27.82 0.17 -15.14
C SER A 163 26.60 1.07 -15.40
N THR A 164 25.73 1.22 -14.39
CA THR A 164 24.53 2.04 -14.37
C THR A 164 24.89 3.52 -14.48
N GLU A 165 26.15 3.84 -14.16
CA GLU A 165 26.75 5.15 -14.31
C GLU A 165 26.64 5.69 -15.74
N ARG A 166 26.74 4.85 -16.79
CA ARG A 166 26.64 5.35 -18.18
C ARG A 166 25.23 5.66 -18.66
N LEU A 167 24.19 5.02 -18.13
CA LEU A 167 22.81 5.26 -18.56
C LEU A 167 22.17 6.48 -17.87
N GLU A 168 22.61 6.86 -16.67
CA GLU A 168 22.14 8.10 -16.02
C GLU A 168 22.66 9.36 -16.72
N ASP A 169 23.76 9.22 -17.45
CA ASP A 169 24.36 10.27 -18.25
C ASP A 169 23.66 10.47 -19.61
N VAL A 170 22.92 9.47 -20.10
CA VAL A 170 22.14 9.59 -21.33
C VAL A 170 21.01 10.58 -21.10
N LYS A 171 20.96 11.62 -21.92
CA LYS A 171 19.89 12.61 -21.90
C LYS A 171 19.00 12.45 -23.12
N TRP A 172 17.72 12.69 -22.94
CA TRP A 172 16.70 12.53 -23.97
C TRP A 172 16.02 13.88 -24.22
N HIS A 173 15.86 14.23 -25.49
CA HIS A 173 15.10 15.41 -25.90
C HIS A 173 14.12 15.04 -27.01
N LEU A 174 12.86 15.42 -26.85
CA LEU A 174 11.83 15.26 -27.88
C LEU A 174 11.41 16.64 -28.38
N LYS A 175 11.51 16.85 -29.68
CA LYS A 175 11.09 18.09 -30.33
C LYS A 175 10.67 17.84 -31.78
N ASP A 176 9.57 18.45 -32.20
CA ASP A 176 9.07 18.45 -33.59
C ASP A 176 9.00 17.04 -34.21
N GLY A 177 8.47 16.07 -33.46
CA GLY A 177 8.42 14.66 -33.89
C GLY A 177 9.77 13.93 -34.00
N THR A 178 10.88 14.54 -33.57
CA THR A 178 12.21 13.91 -33.55
C THR A 178 12.65 13.61 -32.12
N LEU A 179 13.22 12.42 -31.93
CA LEU A 179 13.82 11.97 -30.67
C LEU A 179 15.34 12.10 -30.77
N HIS A 180 15.93 12.94 -29.92
CA HIS A 180 17.37 13.08 -29.81
C HIS A 180 17.89 12.25 -28.63
N HIS A 181 18.77 11.31 -28.96
CA HIS A 181 19.55 10.51 -28.05
C HIS A 181 20.92 11.19 -27.84
N ILE A 182 21.16 11.72 -26.64
CA ILE A 182 22.35 12.51 -26.32
C ILE A 182 23.24 11.70 -25.38
N LEU A 183 24.40 11.29 -25.89
CA LEU A 183 25.38 10.48 -25.18
C LEU A 183 26.69 11.27 -24.98
N PRO A 184 27.03 11.65 -23.73
CA PRO A 184 28.34 12.23 -23.44
C PRO A 184 29.43 11.16 -23.48
N ILE A 185 30.48 11.39 -24.26
CA ILE A 185 31.69 10.57 -24.33
C ILE A 185 32.79 11.31 -23.57
N TYR A 186 33.13 10.83 -22.38
CA TYR A 186 34.13 11.46 -21.51
C TYR A 186 35.44 11.71 -22.25
N SER A 187 36.03 12.88 -21.99
CA SER A 187 37.29 13.35 -22.58
C SER A 187 37.30 13.43 -24.11
N SER A 188 36.14 13.33 -24.78
CA SER A 188 36.04 13.43 -26.24
C SER A 188 34.99 14.48 -26.66
N GLY A 189 33.72 14.24 -26.33
CA GLY A 189 32.63 15.09 -26.82
C GLY A 189 31.27 14.48 -26.58
N VAL A 190 30.24 15.12 -27.12
CA VAL A 190 28.85 14.67 -27.00
C VAL A 190 28.38 14.14 -28.34
N GLU A 191 27.89 12.91 -28.38
CA GLU A 191 27.25 12.32 -29.54
C GLU A 191 25.73 12.52 -29.46
N VAL A 192 25.15 13.13 -30.48
CA VAL A 192 23.71 13.39 -30.60
C VAL A 192 23.20 12.62 -31.80
N THR A 193 22.44 11.56 -31.55
CA THR A 193 21.76 10.82 -32.62
C THR A 193 20.28 11.15 -32.63
N SER A 194 19.77 11.55 -33.79
CA SER A 194 18.37 11.92 -34.00
C SER A 194 17.64 10.78 -34.69
N TYR A 195 16.50 10.42 -34.15
CA TYR A 195 15.59 9.40 -34.69
C TYR A 195 14.25 10.05 -35.00
N ASP A 196 13.56 9.57 -36.01
CA ASP A 196 12.12 9.82 -36.14
C ASP A 196 11.42 9.12 -34.98
N SER A 197 10.69 9.90 -34.18
CA SER A 197 10.03 9.37 -32.98
C SER A 197 8.96 8.32 -33.30
N LYS A 198 8.34 8.41 -34.49
CA LYS A 198 7.28 7.48 -34.91
C LYS A 198 7.85 6.19 -35.44
N THR A 199 8.72 6.26 -36.44
CA THR A 199 9.20 5.06 -37.15
C THR A 199 10.43 4.42 -36.49
N GLY A 200 11.17 5.18 -35.68
CA GLY A 200 12.48 4.77 -35.18
C GLY A 200 13.58 4.85 -36.24
N GLU A 201 13.31 5.43 -37.41
CA GLU A 201 14.33 5.61 -38.45
C GLU A 201 15.41 6.59 -37.95
N LYS A 202 16.66 6.18 -38.10
CA LYS A 202 17.81 7.01 -37.75
C LYS A 202 17.97 8.11 -38.79
N LEU A 203 17.76 9.36 -38.39
CA LEU A 203 17.82 10.53 -39.26
C LEU A 203 19.26 11.05 -39.42
N ASP A 204 19.95 11.30 -38.32
CA ASP A 204 21.28 11.93 -38.32
C ASP A 204 22.06 11.59 -37.04
N THR A 205 23.39 11.55 -37.12
CA THR A 205 24.29 11.45 -35.95
C THR A 205 25.35 12.53 -36.04
N ARG A 206 25.48 13.30 -34.97
CA ARG A 206 26.45 14.39 -34.84
C ARG A 206 27.33 14.17 -33.64
N LYS A 207 28.58 14.62 -33.72
CA LYS A 207 29.52 14.63 -32.59
C LYS A 207 30.02 16.04 -32.36
N VAL A 208 29.73 16.59 -31.19
CA VAL A 208 30.16 17.93 -30.76
C VAL A 208 31.37 17.78 -29.84
N SER A 209 32.47 18.47 -30.13
CA SER A 209 33.69 18.41 -29.32
C SER A 209 33.45 19.03 -27.94
N ALA A 210 33.66 18.25 -26.89
CA ALA A 210 33.51 18.67 -25.49
C ALA A 210 34.50 17.89 -24.59
N PRO A 211 35.82 18.08 -24.78
CA PRO A 211 36.84 17.31 -24.08
C PRO A 211 36.91 17.60 -22.57
N PHE A 212 36.26 18.66 -22.11
CA PHE A 212 36.22 19.04 -20.70
C PHE A 212 35.24 18.19 -19.88
N ILE A 213 34.34 17.43 -20.50
CA ILE A 213 33.39 16.53 -19.81
C ILE A 213 34.17 15.34 -19.26
N THR A 214 34.18 15.20 -17.95
CA THR A 214 34.79 14.09 -17.20
C THR A 214 33.73 13.45 -16.29
N PRO A 215 33.98 12.28 -15.68
CA PRO A 215 33.03 11.69 -14.73
C PRO A 215 32.69 12.59 -13.53
N GLU A 216 33.53 13.58 -13.24
CA GLU A 216 33.36 14.55 -12.15
C GLU A 216 32.58 15.81 -12.58
N THR A 217 32.34 16.02 -13.88
CA THR A 217 31.59 17.18 -14.36
C THR A 217 30.09 16.94 -14.26
N GLU A 218 29.36 17.83 -13.61
CA GLU A 218 27.90 17.79 -13.54
C GLU A 218 27.30 18.40 -14.82
N CYS A 219 26.71 17.57 -15.68
CA CYS A 219 26.12 18.01 -16.96
C CYS A 219 24.58 17.89 -16.95
N ILE A 220 23.91 18.98 -17.31
CA ILE A 220 22.45 19.09 -17.34
C ILE A 220 21.99 19.59 -18.70
N LEU A 221 20.91 18.98 -19.20
CA LEU A 221 20.32 19.31 -20.48
C LEU A 221 19.33 20.47 -20.35
N ALA A 222 19.57 21.55 -21.08
CA ALA A 222 18.64 22.65 -21.32
C ALA A 222 18.56 22.87 -22.85
N ALA A 223 17.96 21.90 -23.54
CA ALA A 223 18.01 21.78 -24.99
C ALA A 223 17.52 23.07 -25.71
N PRO A 224 18.31 23.69 -26.59
CA PRO A 224 19.36 23.07 -27.40
C PRO A 224 20.76 23.06 -26.79
N TYR A 225 20.93 23.53 -25.56
CA TYR A 225 22.24 23.61 -24.89
C TYR A 225 22.42 22.50 -23.84
N LEU A 226 23.66 22.03 -23.69
CA LEU A 226 24.11 21.21 -22.58
C LEU A 226 24.99 22.07 -21.67
N GLY A 227 24.57 22.28 -20.43
CA GLY A 227 25.33 23.02 -19.42
C GLY A 227 26.11 22.05 -18.53
N CYS A 228 27.44 22.13 -18.56
CA CYS A 228 28.33 21.29 -17.77
C CYS A 228 29.16 22.14 -16.81
N LEU A 229 29.07 21.85 -15.51
CA LEU A 229 29.84 22.52 -14.48
C LEU A 229 31.08 21.71 -14.12
N LYS A 230 32.23 22.39 -14.11
CA LYS A 230 33.51 21.83 -13.69
C LYS A 230 34.03 22.60 -12.47
N GLY A 231 34.04 21.95 -11.30
CA GLY A 231 34.56 22.46 -10.03
C GLY A 231 35.02 21.31 -9.12
N ASN A 232 36.14 21.48 -8.43
CA ASN A 232 36.68 20.45 -7.52
C ASN A 232 36.01 20.59 -6.16
N THR A 233 35.43 19.50 -5.64
CA THR A 233 34.55 19.45 -4.45
C THR A 233 35.16 19.92 -3.11
N PHE A 234 36.42 20.37 -3.08
CA PHE A 234 37.15 20.64 -1.84
C PHE A 234 37.70 22.07 -1.67
N ASP A 235 37.71 22.95 -2.69
CA ASP A 235 38.10 24.37 -2.51
C ASP A 235 37.67 25.25 -3.70
N ASP A 236 36.58 26.02 -3.53
CA ASP A 236 35.72 26.48 -4.63
C ASP A 236 35.73 28.02 -4.84
N SER A 237 36.74 28.53 -5.54
CA SER A 237 36.73 29.89 -6.12
C SER A 237 36.90 29.92 -7.65
N LEU A 238 37.02 28.75 -8.29
CA LEU A 238 37.42 28.60 -9.69
C LEU A 238 36.51 27.64 -10.50
N ALA A 239 35.25 27.47 -10.11
CA ALA A 239 34.29 26.70 -10.91
C ALA A 239 34.00 27.38 -12.26
N ILE A 240 33.96 26.59 -13.34
CA ILE A 240 33.69 27.05 -14.72
C ILE A 240 32.48 26.30 -15.27
N LEU A 241 31.49 27.04 -15.76
CA LEU A 241 30.36 26.51 -16.51
C LEU A 241 30.69 26.50 -18.00
N PHE A 242 30.51 25.35 -18.65
CA PHE A 242 30.60 25.20 -20.09
C PHE A 242 29.21 25.01 -20.69
N LEU A 243 28.86 25.79 -21.71
CA LEU A 243 27.63 25.68 -22.47
C LEU A 243 27.96 25.16 -23.88
N VAL A 244 27.43 24.00 -24.22
CA VAL A 244 27.60 23.35 -25.52
C VAL A 244 26.28 23.41 -26.27
N HIS A 245 26.25 24.02 -27.45
CA HIS A 245 25.07 23.94 -28.30
C HIS A 245 25.08 22.60 -29.06
N LEU A 246 24.03 21.81 -28.89
CA LEU A 246 23.99 20.41 -29.35
C LEU A 246 23.62 20.25 -30.83
N PHE A 247 22.90 21.21 -31.41
CA PHE A 247 22.36 21.10 -32.77
C PHE A 247 23.09 21.96 -33.81
N ASP A 248 24.12 22.72 -33.40
CA ASP A 248 24.91 23.60 -34.29
C ASP A 248 26.35 23.12 -34.25
N ASN A 249 26.87 22.72 -35.42
CA ASN A 249 28.23 22.19 -35.53
C ASN A 249 29.29 23.30 -35.55
N ASN A 250 28.89 24.55 -35.84
CA ASN A 250 29.83 25.68 -35.97
C ASN A 250 30.03 26.42 -34.64
N SER A 251 29.17 26.18 -33.65
CA SER A 251 29.27 26.82 -32.35
C SER A 251 30.35 26.16 -31.49
N GLN A 252 31.35 26.94 -31.07
CA GLN A 252 32.30 26.48 -30.05
C GLN A 252 31.67 26.52 -28.65
N PRO A 253 32.07 25.63 -27.73
CA PRO A 253 31.62 25.66 -26.35
C PRO A 253 31.92 27.02 -25.70
N GLN A 254 30.90 27.64 -25.10
CA GLN A 254 31.07 28.88 -24.35
C GLN A 254 31.47 28.56 -22.91
N SER A 255 32.54 29.16 -22.39
CA SER A 255 32.95 29.01 -20.99
C SER A 255 32.66 30.28 -20.20
N ILE A 256 31.96 30.16 -19.07
CA ILE A 256 31.62 31.25 -18.17
C ILE A 256 32.16 30.91 -16.79
N THR A 257 32.97 31.80 -16.21
CA THR A 257 33.50 31.63 -14.85
C THR A 257 32.44 31.98 -13.82
N ILE A 258 32.44 31.27 -12.68
CA ILE A 258 31.47 31.53 -11.61
C ILE A 258 31.54 32.96 -11.06
N ASN A 259 32.73 33.58 -11.08
CA ASN A 259 32.94 34.98 -10.71
C ASN A 259 32.19 35.96 -11.62
N ASN A 260 32.00 35.64 -12.91
CA ASN A 260 31.17 36.46 -13.79
C ASN A 260 29.68 36.31 -13.49
N ILE A 261 29.27 35.20 -12.86
CA ILE A 261 27.88 34.89 -12.56
C ILE A 261 27.48 35.47 -11.21
N PHE A 262 28.28 35.29 -10.15
CA PHE A 262 27.97 35.70 -8.78
C PHE A 262 28.78 36.91 -8.26
N GLY A 263 29.86 37.30 -8.94
CA GLY A 263 30.84 38.28 -8.44
C GLY A 263 31.92 37.65 -7.57
N ALA A 264 32.90 38.45 -7.14
CA ALA A 264 33.97 37.99 -6.25
C ALA A 264 33.43 37.69 -4.84
N GLY A 265 33.64 36.46 -4.35
CA GLY A 265 33.29 36.06 -2.98
C GLY A 265 32.23 34.96 -2.84
N ALA A 266 31.72 34.40 -3.94
CA ALA A 266 30.86 33.21 -3.90
C ALA A 266 31.64 32.00 -3.38
N LYS A 267 31.03 31.23 -2.49
CA LYS A 267 31.63 30.00 -1.92
C LYS A 267 30.86 28.78 -2.41
N GLY A 268 31.59 27.74 -2.79
CA GLY A 268 31.01 26.45 -3.14
C GLY A 268 30.45 25.69 -1.92
N PRO A 269 29.79 24.55 -2.17
CA PRO A 269 29.67 23.86 -3.46
C PRO A 269 28.70 24.57 -4.42
N PHE A 270 29.02 24.50 -5.72
CA PHE A 270 28.16 25.01 -6.80
C PHE A 270 27.41 23.86 -7.47
N HIS A 271 26.11 24.02 -7.69
CA HIS A 271 25.27 23.03 -8.38
C HIS A 271 24.52 23.69 -9.53
N VAL A 272 24.34 22.97 -10.63
CA VAL A 272 23.51 23.43 -11.75
C VAL A 272 22.16 22.73 -11.69
N LYS A 273 21.10 23.39 -12.16
CA LYS A 273 19.77 22.80 -12.31
C LYS A 273 19.09 23.34 -13.56
N SER A 274 18.42 22.49 -14.33
CA SER A 274 17.54 22.92 -15.42
C SER A 274 16.22 23.38 -14.85
N ILE A 275 15.71 24.52 -15.31
CA ILE A 275 14.35 24.95 -15.00
C ILE A 275 13.38 24.26 -15.96
N PRO A 276 12.35 23.54 -15.46
CA PRO A 276 11.31 23.00 -16.32
C PRO A 276 10.46 24.13 -16.93
N GLY A 277 10.07 24.00 -18.20
CA GLY A 277 9.24 24.99 -18.87
C GLY A 277 9.32 24.96 -20.39
N ASP A 278 8.70 25.97 -21.01
CA ASP A 278 8.68 26.17 -22.47
C ASP A 278 10.05 26.62 -23.02
N GLU A 279 10.89 27.23 -22.18
CA GLU A 279 12.20 27.74 -22.56
C GLU A 279 13.30 27.06 -21.75
N SER A 280 14.41 26.82 -22.44
CA SER A 280 15.61 26.24 -21.83
C SER A 280 16.37 27.26 -21.04
N VAL A 281 16.21 27.21 -19.72
CA VAL A 281 16.86 28.10 -18.78
C VAL A 281 17.60 27.26 -17.73
N LEU A 282 18.82 27.70 -17.38
CA LEU A 282 19.66 27.07 -16.38
C LEU A 282 19.70 27.94 -15.12
N THR A 283 19.77 27.29 -13.97
CA THR A 283 20.00 27.95 -12.68
C THR A 283 21.27 27.39 -12.07
N ILE A 284 22.06 28.27 -11.45
CA ILE A 284 23.22 27.88 -10.65
C ILE A 284 22.92 28.23 -9.20
N ILE A 285 23.19 27.28 -8.31
CA ILE A 285 23.02 27.40 -6.87
C ILE A 285 24.40 27.58 -6.23
N ALA A 286 24.53 28.51 -5.30
CA ALA A 286 25.78 28.88 -4.64
C ALA A 286 25.58 29.19 -3.13
N ASP A 287 26.70 29.35 -2.42
CA ASP A 287 26.79 29.73 -1.00
C ASP A 287 26.10 28.73 -0.04
N GLY A 288 26.28 27.44 -0.28
CA GLY A 288 25.66 26.37 0.53
C GLY A 288 24.14 26.40 0.47
N ASP A 289 23.59 26.43 -0.75
CA ASP A 289 22.15 26.47 -1.06
C ASP A 289 21.41 27.68 -0.47
N ASN A 290 22.04 28.87 -0.47
CA ASN A 290 21.38 30.09 -0.02
C ASN A 290 20.89 30.98 -1.18
N ARG A 291 21.61 31.00 -2.30
CA ARG A 291 21.33 31.91 -3.43
C ARG A 291 21.37 31.16 -4.74
N GLN A 292 20.40 31.43 -5.62
CA GLN A 292 20.35 30.88 -6.96
C GLN A 292 20.24 32.00 -8.01
N ARG A 293 20.97 31.87 -9.12
CA ARG A 293 20.95 32.82 -10.25
C ARG A 293 20.55 32.13 -11.54
N ILE A 294 19.74 32.82 -12.33
CA ILE A 294 19.22 32.33 -13.60
C ILE A 294 20.14 32.75 -14.74
N LEU A 295 20.41 31.80 -15.62
CA LEU A 295 21.20 31.96 -16.83
C LEU A 295 20.39 31.49 -18.03
N ILE A 296 20.22 32.39 -19.01
CA ILE A 296 19.59 32.08 -20.29
C ILE A 296 20.69 31.68 -21.28
N PRO A 297 20.75 30.40 -21.71
CA PRO A 297 21.73 29.94 -22.69
C PRO A 297 21.59 30.70 -24.02
N GLY A 298 22.72 31.08 -24.63
CA GLY A 298 22.78 31.77 -25.93
C GLY A 298 22.97 33.29 -25.87
N ASN A 299 22.75 33.94 -24.73
CA ASN A 299 23.16 35.33 -24.51
C ASN A 299 23.90 35.48 -23.16
N PRO A 300 25.23 35.29 -23.14
CA PRO A 300 26.02 35.34 -21.91
C PRO A 300 26.05 36.73 -21.24
N ALA A 301 25.61 37.79 -21.92
CA ALA A 301 25.46 39.13 -21.35
C ALA A 301 24.17 39.32 -20.54
N ASN A 302 23.22 38.37 -20.59
CA ASN A 302 21.94 38.43 -19.89
C ASN A 302 21.89 37.48 -18.68
N THR A 303 22.89 37.55 -17.80
CA THR A 303 22.69 37.03 -16.45
C THR A 303 21.67 37.93 -15.76
N ILE A 304 20.55 37.37 -15.29
CA ILE A 304 19.56 38.17 -14.58
C ILE A 304 20.16 38.48 -13.20
N PRO A 305 20.44 39.76 -12.86
CA PRO A 305 21.18 40.12 -11.64
C PRO A 305 20.30 40.09 -10.38
N ARG A 306 19.36 39.15 -10.33
CA ARG A 306 18.45 38.95 -9.20
C ARG A 306 18.84 37.69 -8.47
N ASP A 307 19.26 37.85 -7.22
CA ASP A 307 19.45 36.72 -6.30
C ASP A 307 18.06 36.19 -5.91
N ILE A 308 17.76 34.96 -6.30
CA ILE A 308 16.56 34.25 -5.89
C ILE A 308 16.94 33.39 -4.67
N PRO A 309 16.10 33.30 -3.63
CA PRO A 309 16.38 32.41 -2.52
C PRO A 309 16.34 30.96 -3.02
N ALA A 310 17.30 30.13 -2.60
CA ALA A 310 17.44 28.76 -3.11
C ALA A 310 16.24 27.85 -2.79
N ASN A 311 15.43 28.20 -1.78
CA ASN A 311 14.20 27.50 -1.46
C ASN A 311 13.02 27.81 -2.40
N ALA A 312 13.19 28.74 -3.35
CA ALA A 312 12.17 29.02 -4.36
C ALA A 312 12.28 28.02 -5.51
N ASN A 313 11.17 27.38 -5.84
CA ASN A 313 11.07 26.53 -7.03
C ASN A 313 10.72 27.38 -8.25
N LEU A 314 11.39 27.14 -9.37
CA LEU A 314 11.27 27.92 -10.58
C LEU A 314 10.62 27.11 -11.70
N TYR A 315 9.73 27.75 -12.46
CA TYR A 315 9.11 27.20 -13.67
C TYR A 315 8.96 28.29 -14.72
N VAL A 316 9.27 28.02 -16.00
CA VAL A 316 9.12 29.01 -17.08
C VAL A 316 7.90 28.67 -17.93
N THR A 317 7.03 29.65 -18.14
CA THR A 317 5.80 29.51 -18.93
C THR A 317 5.65 30.70 -19.87
N THR A 318 5.01 30.48 -21.02
CA THR A 318 4.67 31.56 -21.95
C THR A 318 3.26 32.09 -21.68
N ILE A 319 3.11 33.39 -21.45
CA ILE A 319 1.83 34.08 -21.23
C ILE A 319 1.71 35.22 -22.25
N ASP A 320 0.70 35.16 -23.13
CA ASP A 320 0.46 36.17 -24.18
C ASP A 320 1.71 36.49 -25.03
N ASN A 321 2.48 35.45 -25.40
CA ASN A 321 3.78 35.52 -26.10
C ASN A 321 4.93 36.18 -25.32
N GLU A 322 4.73 36.55 -24.05
CA GLU A 322 5.81 36.93 -23.14
C GLU A 322 6.28 35.74 -22.31
N LYS A 323 7.59 35.68 -22.05
CA LYS A 323 8.20 34.65 -21.23
C LYS A 323 8.14 35.05 -19.77
N VAL A 324 7.47 34.25 -18.96
CA VAL A 324 7.21 34.52 -17.55
C VAL A 324 7.82 33.40 -16.69
N LEU A 325 8.56 33.83 -15.67
CA LEU A 325 9.09 32.99 -14.61
C LEU A 325 8.09 32.92 -13.46
N LEU A 326 7.73 31.71 -13.06
CA LEU A 326 6.93 31.45 -11.87
C LEU A 326 7.86 31.04 -10.73
N GLU A 327 7.91 31.85 -9.69
CA GLU A 327 8.67 31.60 -8.46
C GLU A 327 7.71 31.10 -7.38
N THR A 328 7.85 29.84 -6.98
CA THR A 328 7.03 29.23 -5.93
C THR A 328 7.80 29.18 -4.63
N THR A 329 7.26 29.79 -3.57
CA THR A 329 7.83 29.76 -2.23
C THR A 329 6.80 29.26 -1.22
N TYR A 330 7.25 28.49 -0.24
CA TYR A 330 6.40 27.95 0.81
C TYR A 330 6.89 28.47 2.17
N LYS A 331 6.03 29.24 2.86
CA LYS A 331 6.32 29.80 4.18
C LYS A 331 5.09 29.68 5.07
N ASN A 332 5.26 29.09 6.26
CA ASN A 332 4.21 28.99 7.29
C ASN A 332 2.87 28.42 6.79
N GLY A 333 2.88 27.38 5.94
CA GLY A 333 1.64 26.79 5.41
C GLY A 333 1.00 27.55 4.24
N VAL A 334 1.62 28.64 3.79
CA VAL A 334 1.18 29.44 2.65
C VAL A 334 2.13 29.20 1.49
N THR A 335 1.55 28.83 0.35
CA THR A 335 2.24 28.77 -0.94
C THR A 335 2.01 30.08 -1.67
N GLU A 336 3.10 30.78 -1.98
CA GLU A 336 3.11 32.00 -2.76
C GLU A 336 3.81 31.73 -4.11
N ILE A 337 3.08 31.95 -5.20
CA ILE A 337 3.55 31.85 -6.59
C ILE A 337 3.63 33.26 -7.14
N LYS A 338 4.84 33.74 -7.42
CA LYS A 338 5.07 35.06 -8.04
C LYS A 338 5.33 34.88 -9.53
N ALA A 339 4.57 35.59 -10.34
CA ALA A 339 4.79 35.65 -11.78
C ALA A 339 5.65 36.86 -12.11
N VAL A 340 6.79 36.65 -12.78
CA VAL A 340 7.77 37.70 -13.07
C VAL A 340 8.22 37.58 -14.52
N LYS A 341 8.32 38.68 -15.26
CA LYS A 341 8.88 38.66 -16.63
C LYS A 341 10.33 38.19 -16.61
N LEU A 342 10.67 37.22 -17.47
CA LEU A 342 11.98 36.56 -17.45
C LEU A 342 13.15 37.54 -17.66
N LEU A 343 13.05 38.45 -18.64
CA LEU A 343 14.15 39.37 -19.00
C LEU A 343 14.24 40.60 -18.08
N THR A 344 13.11 41.19 -17.71
CA THR A 344 13.06 42.46 -16.98
C THR A 344 12.93 42.30 -15.46
N SER A 345 12.63 41.09 -14.98
CA SER A 345 12.30 40.83 -13.57
C SER A 345 11.13 41.67 -13.02
N GLU A 346 10.24 42.14 -13.90
CA GLU A 346 9.05 42.92 -13.52
C GLU A 346 7.93 42.00 -13.00
N LEU A 347 7.33 42.34 -11.86
CA LEU A 347 6.28 41.55 -11.23
C LEU A 347 4.94 41.70 -11.97
N LEU A 348 4.29 40.58 -12.25
CA LEU A 348 2.93 40.51 -12.80
C LEU A 348 1.96 40.09 -11.70
N GLU A 349 1.28 41.06 -11.09
CA GLU A 349 0.35 40.79 -9.98
C GLU A 349 -0.88 39.97 -10.42
N ASP A 350 -1.40 40.20 -11.63
CA ASP A 350 -2.59 39.50 -12.15
C ASP A 350 -2.42 37.97 -12.29
N TYR A 351 -1.18 37.51 -12.43
CA TYR A 351 -0.83 36.08 -12.56
C TYR A 351 -0.15 35.52 -11.30
N SER A 352 0.09 36.35 -10.30
CA SER A 352 0.63 35.90 -9.03
C SER A 352 -0.49 35.30 -8.18
N ALA A 353 -0.17 34.20 -7.48
CA ALA A 353 -1.16 33.45 -6.74
C ALA A 353 -0.71 33.14 -5.31
N THR A 354 -1.64 33.20 -4.36
CA THR A 354 -1.42 32.78 -2.98
C THR A 354 -2.49 31.78 -2.57
N THR A 355 -2.06 30.67 -1.97
CA THR A 355 -2.96 29.62 -1.51
C THR A 355 -2.45 28.98 -0.23
N SER A 356 -3.37 28.67 0.69
CA SER A 356 -3.10 27.88 1.89
C SER A 356 -4.04 26.68 1.88
N HIS A 357 -3.46 25.49 2.03
CA HIS A 357 -4.22 24.24 2.09
C HIS A 357 -3.42 23.21 2.88
N GLU A 358 -4.08 22.44 3.75
CA GLU A 358 -3.43 21.49 4.66
C GLU A 358 -2.67 20.37 3.92
N SER A 359 -3.18 19.94 2.75
CA SER A 359 -2.48 18.96 1.91
C SER A 359 -1.22 19.51 1.23
N LEU A 360 -1.07 20.82 1.04
CA LEU A 360 0.07 21.36 0.28
C LEU A 360 1.27 21.60 1.19
N PHE A 361 2.32 20.82 0.99
CA PHE A 361 3.60 20.99 1.66
C PHE A 361 4.71 21.23 0.64
N SER A 362 5.42 22.36 0.74
CA SER A 362 6.54 22.72 -0.15
C SER A 362 6.30 22.40 -1.64
N PRO A 363 5.18 22.83 -2.25
CA PRO A 363 4.83 22.42 -3.60
C PRO A 363 5.78 22.96 -4.67
N ILE A 364 5.97 22.14 -5.71
CA ILE A 364 6.73 22.44 -6.92
C ILE A 364 5.74 22.46 -8.10
N ILE A 365 5.85 23.45 -8.98
CA ILE A 365 5.08 23.47 -10.23
C ILE A 365 5.69 22.44 -11.20
N LYS A 366 4.90 21.44 -11.59
CA LYS A 366 5.31 20.41 -12.57
C LYS A 366 4.88 20.75 -13.99
N ALA A 367 3.74 21.43 -14.14
CA ALA A 367 3.28 21.97 -15.41
C ALA A 367 2.44 23.24 -15.18
N SER A 368 2.48 24.16 -16.14
CA SER A 368 1.66 25.37 -16.15
C SER A 368 1.14 25.66 -17.55
N VAL A 369 -0.12 26.07 -17.68
CA VAL A 369 -0.71 26.50 -18.96
C VAL A 369 -1.68 27.67 -18.73
N CYS A 370 -1.56 28.70 -19.56
CA CYS A 370 -2.34 29.94 -19.48
C CYS A 370 -3.10 30.24 -20.79
N PRO A 371 -4.18 29.51 -21.11
CA PRO A 371 -4.99 29.75 -22.30
C PRO A 371 -5.66 31.13 -22.28
N LYS A 372 -5.71 31.77 -23.45
CA LYS A 372 -6.46 33.00 -23.69
C LYS A 372 -7.94 32.65 -23.90
N LEU A 373 -8.81 33.07 -22.98
CA LEU A 373 -10.26 32.92 -23.09
C LEU A 373 -10.92 34.27 -23.42
N SER A 374 -12.18 34.23 -23.83
CA SER A 374 -12.97 35.43 -24.16
C SER A 374 -13.14 36.42 -23.00
N LYS A 375 -12.94 35.97 -21.75
CA LYS A 375 -13.02 36.77 -20.52
C LYS A 375 -11.66 37.16 -19.93
N GLY A 376 -10.55 36.86 -20.60
CA GLY A 376 -9.18 37.08 -20.12
C GLY A 376 -8.32 35.82 -20.17
N ILE A 377 -7.06 35.93 -19.74
CA ILE A 377 -6.12 34.81 -19.70
C ILE A 377 -6.32 34.04 -18.39
N MET A 378 -6.49 32.71 -18.50
CA MET A 378 -6.65 31.87 -17.33
C MET A 378 -5.51 30.89 -17.13
N CYS A 379 -4.64 31.13 -16.14
CA CYS A 379 -3.56 30.23 -15.76
C CYS A 379 -4.04 29.07 -14.87
N ARG A 380 -3.55 27.87 -15.19
CA ARG A 380 -3.67 26.66 -14.38
C ARG A 380 -2.28 26.11 -14.08
N HIS A 381 -2.04 25.79 -12.82
CA HIS A 381 -0.76 25.26 -12.35
C HIS A 381 -0.97 23.91 -11.69
N LEU A 382 -0.22 22.89 -12.12
CA LEU A 382 -0.14 21.60 -11.46
C LEU A 382 0.96 21.67 -10.39
N LEU A 383 0.55 21.55 -9.14
CA LEU A 383 1.42 21.53 -7.98
C LEU A 383 1.65 20.08 -7.52
N SER A 384 2.91 19.74 -7.28
CA SER A 384 3.31 18.48 -6.66
C SER A 384 4.11 18.79 -5.41
N SER A 385 3.66 18.30 -4.27
CA SER A 385 4.30 18.49 -2.97
C SER A 385 5.34 17.41 -2.67
N GLU A 386 6.26 17.72 -1.76
CA GLU A 386 7.27 16.76 -1.28
C GLU A 386 6.66 15.57 -0.52
N ASP A 387 5.42 15.71 -0.04
CA ASP A 387 4.66 14.62 0.58
C ASP A 387 3.88 13.75 -0.42
N HIS A 388 4.14 13.93 -1.72
CA HIS A 388 3.48 13.28 -2.85
C HIS A 388 1.98 13.63 -2.98
N SER A 389 1.51 14.71 -2.36
CA SER A 389 0.20 15.27 -2.72
C SER A 389 0.28 16.06 -4.02
N VAL A 390 -0.78 16.00 -4.81
CA VAL A 390 -0.90 16.67 -6.10
C VAL A 390 -2.14 17.53 -6.10
N ALA A 391 -2.01 18.77 -6.56
CA ALA A 391 -3.13 19.70 -6.60
C ALA A 391 -3.14 20.53 -7.87
N LEU A 392 -4.33 20.87 -8.36
CA LEU A 392 -4.50 21.76 -9.50
C LEU A 392 -5.01 23.12 -9.03
N LEU A 393 -4.20 24.16 -9.26
CA LEU A 393 -4.51 25.54 -8.87
C LEU A 393 -4.99 26.35 -10.09
N GLN A 394 -6.03 27.16 -9.89
CA GLN A 394 -6.56 28.11 -10.87
C GLN A 394 -6.95 29.42 -10.16
N HIS A 395 -6.29 30.55 -10.48
CA HIS A 395 -6.56 31.90 -9.93
C HIS A 395 -6.83 31.91 -8.41
N ASN A 396 -5.88 31.41 -7.61
CA ASN A 396 -5.95 31.25 -6.14
C ASN A 396 -6.88 30.16 -5.60
N LYS A 397 -7.72 29.54 -6.43
CA LYS A 397 -8.59 28.45 -6.01
C LYS A 397 -8.05 27.09 -6.43
N LEU A 398 -7.97 26.17 -5.47
CA LEU A 398 -7.71 24.76 -5.75
C LEU A 398 -8.96 24.12 -6.36
N ILE A 399 -8.80 23.49 -7.52
CA ILE A 399 -9.89 22.77 -8.22
C ILE A 399 -10.08 21.39 -7.58
N TRP A 400 -8.99 20.66 -7.42
CA TRP A 400 -8.96 19.35 -6.78
C TRP A 400 -7.59 19.10 -6.15
N THR A 401 -7.57 18.20 -5.18
CA THR A 401 -6.39 17.65 -4.52
C THR A 401 -6.42 16.13 -4.62
N ARG A 402 -5.26 15.51 -4.77
CA ARG A 402 -5.07 14.06 -4.86
C ARG A 402 -3.90 13.66 -3.97
N GLU A 403 -4.12 12.62 -3.17
CA GLU A 403 -3.12 12.10 -2.25
C GLU A 403 -2.39 10.91 -2.89
N GLU A 404 -1.42 11.18 -3.77
CA GLU A 404 -0.66 10.13 -4.49
C GLU A 404 0.37 9.41 -3.57
N ALA A 405 0.56 9.91 -2.34
CA ALA A 405 1.31 9.22 -1.29
C ALA A 405 0.77 7.81 -0.97
N LEU A 406 -0.53 7.59 -1.19
CA LEU A 406 -1.20 6.31 -0.95
C LEU A 406 -0.80 5.21 -1.95
N ALA A 407 -0.10 5.55 -3.03
CA ALA A 407 0.48 4.57 -3.95
C ALA A 407 1.71 3.85 -3.37
N SER A 408 2.31 4.38 -2.30
CA SER A 408 3.55 3.86 -1.70
C SER A 408 3.38 3.60 -0.20
N ILE A 409 2.45 2.72 0.14
CA ILE A 409 2.19 2.27 1.53
C ILE A 409 3.28 1.29 1.98
N ILE A 410 3.81 1.55 3.18
CA ILE A 410 4.82 0.71 3.85
C ILE A 410 4.17 -0.25 4.84
N THR A 411 3.30 0.27 5.71
CA THR A 411 2.68 -0.51 6.79
C THR A 411 1.23 -0.11 6.99
N VAL A 412 0.43 -1.08 7.41
CA VAL A 412 -1.02 -0.98 7.56
C VAL A 412 -1.40 -1.68 8.86
N GLU A 413 -2.29 -1.05 9.63
CA GLU A 413 -2.96 -1.67 10.77
C GLU A 413 -4.46 -1.37 10.73
N MET A 414 -5.28 -2.33 11.14
CA MET A 414 -6.73 -2.14 11.25
C MET A 414 -7.14 -2.05 12.71
N VAL A 415 -7.56 -0.86 13.13
CA VAL A 415 -7.91 -0.55 14.51
C VAL A 415 -9.44 -0.54 14.68
N GLU A 416 -9.92 -1.12 15.78
CA GLU A 416 -11.34 -1.07 16.13
C GLU A 416 -11.79 0.36 16.44
N LEU A 417 -12.99 0.70 15.96
CA LEU A 417 -13.63 1.97 16.26
C LEU A 417 -14.05 2.07 17.75
N PRO A 418 -14.25 3.29 18.28
CA PRO A 418 -14.74 3.49 19.63
C PRO A 418 -16.15 2.92 19.82
N MET A 419 -16.44 2.53 21.06
CA MET A 419 -17.74 2.04 21.48
C MET A 419 -18.80 3.13 21.40
N SER A 420 -20.06 2.75 21.17
CA SER A 420 -21.18 3.70 21.20
C SER A 420 -21.37 4.28 22.60
N ASP A 421 -21.94 5.48 22.72
CA ASP A 421 -22.25 6.10 24.03
C ASP A 421 -23.07 5.15 24.92
N ARG A 422 -23.96 4.36 24.31
CA ARG A 422 -24.75 3.34 25.01
C ARG A 422 -23.88 2.22 25.56
N ASP A 423 -22.96 1.70 24.77
CA ASP A 423 -22.08 0.62 25.20
C ASP A 423 -21.04 1.12 26.22
N GLN A 424 -20.61 2.38 26.13
CA GLN A 424 -19.80 3.03 27.16
C GLN A 424 -20.53 3.08 28.51
N THR A 425 -21.82 3.45 28.53
CA THR A 425 -22.60 3.42 29.78
C THR A 425 -22.70 2.01 30.39
N LEU A 426 -22.76 0.98 29.54
CA LEU A 426 -22.75 -0.41 29.99
C LEU A 426 -21.42 -0.77 30.65
N GLU A 427 -20.28 -0.44 30.04
CA GLU A 427 -18.96 -0.70 30.64
C GLU A 427 -18.80 0.02 31.99
N THR A 428 -19.25 1.27 32.10
CA THR A 428 -19.20 2.01 33.38
C THR A 428 -20.10 1.40 34.47
N GLU A 429 -21.13 0.64 34.10
CA GLU A 429 -21.96 -0.10 35.05
C GLU A 429 -21.17 -1.21 35.75
N PHE A 430 -20.17 -1.81 35.08
CA PHE A 430 -19.48 -3.00 35.55
C PHE A 430 -18.03 -2.76 36.02
N ASP A 431 -17.36 -1.69 35.58
CA ASP A 431 -15.92 -1.50 35.80
C ASP A 431 -15.54 -0.98 37.21
N GLN A 432 -16.51 -0.59 38.04
CA GLN A 432 -16.21 -0.06 39.38
C GLN A 432 -16.01 -1.18 40.42
N LYS A 433 -14.78 -1.25 40.95
CA LYS A 433 -14.29 -2.17 42.01
C LYS A 433 -14.85 -1.87 43.41
N GLU A 434 -16.07 -1.37 43.53
CA GLU A 434 -16.71 -1.15 44.83
C GLU A 434 -17.17 -2.49 45.42
N ARG A 435 -16.96 -2.69 46.73
CA ARG A 435 -17.33 -3.92 47.44
C ARG A 435 -18.77 -3.91 47.95
N ASP A 436 -19.52 -2.82 47.76
CA ASP A 436 -20.90 -2.69 48.25
C ASP A 436 -21.93 -3.20 47.24
N VAL A 437 -22.60 -4.29 47.60
CA VAL A 437 -23.63 -4.94 46.79
C VAL A 437 -24.86 -4.05 46.59
N ILE A 438 -25.19 -3.21 47.59
CA ILE A 438 -26.36 -2.30 47.51
C ILE A 438 -26.05 -1.15 46.54
N GLY A 439 -24.85 -0.57 46.60
CA GLY A 439 -24.36 0.38 45.60
C GLY A 439 -24.42 -0.18 44.17
N MET A 440 -23.94 -1.41 43.96
CA MET A 440 -24.03 -2.06 42.63
C MET A 440 -25.48 -2.23 42.15
N PHE A 441 -26.39 -2.66 43.03
CA PHE A 441 -27.79 -2.86 42.67
C PHE A 441 -28.50 -1.54 42.34
N THR A 442 -28.31 -0.50 43.16
CA THR A 442 -28.92 0.82 42.94
C THR A 442 -28.38 1.48 41.66
N ARG A 443 -27.07 1.32 41.36
CA ARG A 443 -26.48 1.75 40.08
C ARG A 443 -27.11 1.03 38.90
N ARG A 444 -27.20 -0.31 38.94
CA ARG A 444 -27.83 -1.12 37.88
C ARG A 444 -29.28 -0.72 37.64
N LEU A 445 -30.06 -0.54 38.70
CA LEU A 445 -31.46 -0.10 38.59
C LEU A 445 -31.55 1.29 37.94
N THR A 446 -30.66 2.21 38.35
CA THR A 446 -30.59 3.57 37.78
C THR A 446 -30.21 3.55 36.30
N ALA A 447 -29.19 2.75 35.93
CA ALA A 447 -28.76 2.59 34.54
C ALA A 447 -29.87 1.99 33.66
N GLN A 448 -30.55 0.95 34.13
CA GLN A 448 -31.68 0.35 33.42
C GLN A 448 -32.87 1.30 33.31
N MET A 449 -33.18 2.06 34.35
CA MET A 449 -34.25 3.07 34.30
C MET A 449 -33.93 4.17 33.29
N ASN A 450 -32.66 4.59 33.19
CA ASN A 450 -32.19 5.54 32.19
C ASN A 450 -32.28 4.95 30.76
N GLN A 451 -31.97 3.67 30.57
CA GLN A 451 -32.15 2.98 29.27
C GLN A 451 -33.62 2.85 28.88
N VAL A 452 -34.51 2.58 29.82
CA VAL A 452 -35.96 2.56 29.57
C VAL A 452 -36.45 3.95 29.19
N ARG A 453 -35.99 4.98 29.90
CA ARG A 453 -36.28 6.38 29.56
C ARG A 453 -35.80 6.73 28.15
N SER A 454 -34.60 6.33 27.75
CA SER A 454 -34.10 6.58 26.39
C SER A 454 -34.84 5.79 25.31
N LEU A 455 -35.26 4.55 25.60
CA LEU A 455 -36.15 3.77 24.73
C LEU A 455 -37.50 4.48 24.52
N PHE A 456 -38.11 4.99 25.59
CA PHE A 456 -39.34 5.78 25.49
C PHE A 456 -39.12 7.06 24.68
N GLN A 457 -38.03 7.80 24.92
CA GLN A 457 -37.73 9.03 24.19
C GLN A 457 -37.49 8.79 22.69
N THR A 458 -36.79 7.71 22.33
CA THR A 458 -36.53 7.32 20.93
C THR A 458 -37.78 6.79 20.21
N THR A 459 -38.65 6.06 20.91
CA THR A 459 -39.88 5.52 20.31
C THR A 459 -40.94 6.61 20.06
N PHE A 460 -40.90 7.71 20.83
CA PHE A 460 -41.86 8.81 20.75
C PHE A 460 -41.29 10.11 20.14
N ASP A 461 -40.10 10.09 19.53
CA ASP A 461 -39.42 11.23 18.88
C ASP A 461 -39.34 12.50 19.75
N ILE A 462 -39.07 12.36 21.06
CA ILE A 462 -38.92 13.49 21.97
C ILE A 462 -37.43 13.81 22.16
N ASN A 463 -36.96 14.85 21.45
CA ASN A 463 -35.67 15.57 21.57
C ASN A 463 -34.47 14.75 22.10
N LEU A 464 -33.64 14.28 21.17
CA LEU A 464 -32.33 13.69 21.48
C LEU A 464 -31.28 14.80 21.72
N PRO A 465 -30.51 14.75 22.82
CA PRO A 465 -29.29 15.53 22.93
C PRO A 465 -28.26 15.01 21.90
N GLN A 466 -27.76 15.90 21.05
CA GLN A 466 -26.68 15.58 20.11
C GLN A 466 -25.38 15.39 20.89
N SER A 467 -24.75 14.21 20.79
CA SER A 467 -23.41 14.00 21.34
C SER A 467 -22.35 14.65 20.45
N ASN A 468 -21.25 15.10 21.07
CA ASN A 468 -20.13 15.75 20.38
C ASN A 468 -19.26 14.78 19.55
N GLN A 469 -19.51 13.47 19.61
CA GLN A 469 -18.81 12.48 18.80
C GLN A 469 -19.46 12.40 17.42
N ARG A 470 -18.67 12.25 16.36
CA ARG A 470 -19.21 11.94 15.02
C ARG A 470 -19.96 10.61 15.12
N ALA A 471 -21.28 10.67 15.05
CA ALA A 471 -22.16 9.50 15.16
C ALA A 471 -21.86 8.38 14.14
N ASP A 472 -21.13 8.68 13.05
CA ASP A 472 -20.76 7.72 12.00
C ASP A 472 -19.53 6.85 12.36
N LEU A 473 -18.62 7.32 13.24
CA LEU A 473 -17.37 6.63 13.57
C LEU A 473 -17.48 5.80 14.86
N VAL A 474 -18.47 4.92 14.88
CA VAL A 474 -18.74 4.03 16.02
C VAL A 474 -18.62 2.58 15.57
N ARG A 475 -18.10 1.73 16.47
CA ARG A 475 -18.02 0.29 16.25
C ARG A 475 -19.39 -0.30 15.96
N ASP A 476 -19.46 -1.12 14.93
CA ASP A 476 -20.63 -1.94 14.62
C ASP A 476 -20.68 -3.20 15.50
N LYS A 477 -21.86 -3.80 15.64
CA LYS A 477 -22.06 -4.99 16.48
C LYS A 477 -21.16 -6.18 16.08
N PHE A 478 -20.80 -6.26 14.80
CA PHE A 478 -20.02 -7.36 14.24
C PHE A 478 -18.54 -7.03 14.06
N GLY A 479 -18.07 -5.83 14.42
CA GLY A 479 -16.67 -5.42 14.27
C GLY A 479 -16.18 -5.42 12.82
N LEU A 480 -17.08 -5.25 11.85
CA LEU A 480 -16.76 -5.13 10.42
C LEU A 480 -16.32 -3.70 10.07
N HIS A 481 -16.73 -2.72 10.87
CA HIS A 481 -16.38 -1.32 10.69
C HIS A 481 -15.15 -0.97 11.53
N LYS A 482 -14.01 -0.82 10.84
CA LYS A 482 -12.70 -0.49 11.42
C LYS A 482 -12.08 0.76 10.78
N MET A 483 -11.13 1.35 11.49
CA MET A 483 -10.23 2.38 10.97
C MET A 483 -8.98 1.71 10.41
N ILE A 484 -8.68 1.91 9.13
CA ILE A 484 -7.46 1.45 8.49
C ILE A 484 -6.42 2.56 8.64
N VAL A 485 -5.39 2.33 9.44
CA VAL A 485 -4.29 3.27 9.64
C VAL A 485 -3.14 2.85 8.73
N VAL A 486 -2.75 3.73 7.82
CA VAL A 486 -1.69 3.47 6.84
C VAL A 486 -0.56 4.47 6.99
N VAL A 487 0.67 4.01 6.74
CA VAL A 487 1.89 4.84 6.75
C VAL A 487 2.58 4.72 5.40
N THR A 488 2.90 5.86 4.81
CA THR A 488 3.50 5.94 3.47
C THR A 488 5.01 6.17 3.52
N SER A 489 5.70 5.89 2.42
CA SER A 489 7.13 6.17 2.27
C SER A 489 7.51 7.64 2.41
N ALA A 490 6.59 8.55 2.11
CA ALA A 490 6.80 9.99 2.27
C ALA A 490 6.69 10.47 3.73
N GLY A 491 6.41 9.58 4.70
CA GLY A 491 6.24 9.91 6.11
C GLY A 491 4.86 10.50 6.45
N LYS A 492 3.84 10.17 5.64
CA LYS A 492 2.45 10.60 5.84
C LYS A 492 1.62 9.44 6.39
N LEU A 493 0.77 9.74 7.36
CA LEU A 493 -0.16 8.82 8.00
C LEU A 493 -1.58 9.19 7.58
N PHE A 494 -2.39 8.18 7.31
CA PHE A 494 -3.81 8.36 7.00
C PHE A 494 -4.67 7.42 7.85
N GLY A 495 -5.83 7.92 8.27
CA GLY A 495 -6.91 7.11 8.81
C GLY A 495 -8.01 6.98 7.76
N ILE A 496 -8.20 5.78 7.23
CA ILE A 496 -9.18 5.46 6.18
C ILE A 496 -10.33 4.66 6.78
N GLU A 497 -11.55 5.08 6.53
CA GLU A 497 -12.75 4.34 6.91
C GLU A 497 -12.87 3.05 6.08
N SER A 498 -12.94 1.88 6.73
CA SER A 498 -13.08 0.61 6.01
C SER A 498 -14.37 0.45 5.22
N LYS A 499 -15.46 1.14 5.59
CA LYS A 499 -16.77 0.98 4.93
C LYS A 499 -16.85 1.66 3.56
N LYS A 500 -16.43 2.93 3.47
CA LYS A 500 -16.49 3.73 2.23
C LYS A 500 -15.12 3.96 1.58
N GLY A 501 -14.04 3.73 2.31
CA GLY A 501 -12.68 4.09 1.89
C GLY A 501 -12.36 5.58 2.02
N GLU A 502 -13.18 6.38 2.70
CA GLU A 502 -12.92 7.81 2.85
C GLU A 502 -11.75 8.08 3.82
N VAL A 503 -10.88 9.03 3.46
CA VAL A 503 -9.82 9.51 4.33
C VAL A 503 -10.43 10.42 5.40
N ILE A 504 -10.48 9.96 6.64
CA ILE A 504 -11.08 10.68 7.78
C ILE A 504 -10.12 11.74 8.33
N TRP A 505 -8.84 11.40 8.40
CA TRP A 505 -7.77 12.28 8.85
C TRP A 505 -6.47 11.95 8.12
N GLN A 506 -5.61 12.96 8.02
CA GLN A 506 -4.27 12.84 7.47
C GLN A 506 -3.29 13.60 8.36
N LEU A 507 -2.07 13.10 8.48
CA LEU A 507 -1.04 13.67 9.33
C LEU A 507 0.32 13.41 8.72
N ARG A 508 1.22 14.40 8.76
CA ARG A 508 2.61 14.24 8.32
C ARG A 508 3.54 14.28 9.52
N VAL A 509 4.51 13.37 9.54
CA VAL A 509 5.62 13.40 10.49
C VAL A 509 6.86 13.86 9.73
N ASN A 510 7.49 14.94 10.22
CA ASN A 510 8.63 15.55 9.55
C ASN A 510 9.94 14.80 9.84
N ASP A 511 10.88 14.85 8.90
CA ASP A 511 12.26 14.34 9.04
C ASP A 511 12.38 12.84 9.40
N ILE A 512 11.41 12.00 9.00
CA ILE A 512 11.48 10.54 9.21
C ILE A 512 11.87 9.77 7.96
N THR A 513 12.50 8.62 8.17
CA THR A 513 12.93 7.64 7.15
C THR A 513 12.68 6.22 7.65
N SER A 514 12.73 5.25 6.74
CA SER A 514 12.55 3.82 7.05
C SER A 514 13.72 3.23 7.86
N LEU A 515 13.45 2.17 8.63
CA LEU A 515 14.44 1.45 9.45
C LEU A 515 15.53 0.74 8.64
N LYS A 516 15.23 0.40 7.38
CA LYS A 516 16.19 -0.19 6.44
C LYS A 516 16.09 0.56 5.12
N SER A 517 17.24 0.94 4.55
CA SER A 517 17.31 1.63 3.26
C SER A 517 16.80 0.76 2.10
N ASP A 518 17.02 -0.56 2.17
CA ASP A 518 16.67 -1.48 1.07
C ASP A 518 15.21 -1.97 1.09
N ALA A 519 14.57 -1.96 2.27
CA ALA A 519 13.26 -2.60 2.46
C ALA A 519 12.14 -1.62 2.82
N ASN A 520 12.41 -0.32 2.89
CA ASN A 520 11.46 0.74 3.27
C ASN A 520 10.57 0.34 4.47
N THR A 521 11.12 -0.27 5.51
CA THR A 521 10.32 -0.77 6.64
C THR A 521 10.10 0.31 7.70
N MET A 522 8.86 0.64 8.00
CA MET A 522 8.44 1.38 9.20
C MET A 522 7.52 0.45 10.02
N LEU A 523 7.59 0.53 11.34
CA LEU A 523 6.80 -0.36 12.20
C LEU A 523 5.71 0.44 12.91
N LEU A 524 4.47 -0.04 12.79
CA LEU A 524 3.31 0.53 13.46
C LEU A 524 2.84 -0.44 14.53
N PHE A 525 2.84 0.00 15.80
CA PHE A 525 2.38 -0.80 16.92
C PHE A 525 1.08 -0.23 17.49
N VAL A 526 0.06 -1.08 17.58
CA VAL A 526 -1.17 -0.76 18.31
C VAL A 526 -0.94 -1.01 19.80
N GLN A 527 -0.59 0.01 20.57
CA GLN A 527 -0.32 -0.16 22.01
C GLN A 527 -1.60 -0.40 22.81
N ARG A 528 -2.67 0.34 22.50
CA ARG A 528 -3.99 0.22 23.15
C ARG A 528 -5.10 0.44 22.12
N GLY A 529 -6.02 -0.52 22.03
CA GLY A 529 -7.23 -0.42 21.21
C GLY A 529 -8.34 0.39 21.88
N SER A 530 -9.48 0.53 21.19
CA SER A 530 -10.61 1.37 21.62
C SER A 530 -11.57 0.72 22.64
N ARG A 531 -11.25 -0.49 23.12
CA ARG A 531 -12.11 -1.28 24.03
C ARG A 531 -12.13 -0.74 25.47
N HIS A 532 -11.04 -0.13 25.93
CA HIS A 532 -10.86 0.22 27.34
C HIS A 532 -11.28 1.68 27.61
N PHE A 533 -12.58 1.94 27.74
CA PHE A 533 -13.09 3.24 28.20
C PHE A 533 -12.75 3.44 29.69
N PRO A 534 -12.28 4.62 30.15
CA PRO A 534 -12.24 5.93 29.49
C PRO A 534 -10.92 6.25 28.75
N HIS A 535 -9.98 5.31 28.65
CA HIS A 535 -8.67 5.58 28.09
C HIS A 535 -8.69 5.65 26.55
N PRO A 536 -8.09 6.69 25.92
CA PRO A 536 -8.11 6.83 24.46
C PRO A 536 -7.23 5.76 23.78
N PRO A 537 -7.58 5.30 22.57
CA PRO A 537 -6.74 4.40 21.80
C PRO A 537 -5.41 5.08 21.44
N GLN A 538 -4.34 4.30 21.37
CA GLN A 538 -2.98 4.78 21.14
C GLN A 538 -2.20 3.84 20.23
N CYS A 539 -1.60 4.42 19.18
CA CYS A 539 -0.64 3.77 18.30
C CYS A 539 0.72 4.46 18.39
N ALA A 540 1.78 3.68 18.18
CA ALA A 540 3.15 4.16 18.14
C ALA A 540 3.77 3.78 16.79
N LEU A 541 4.19 4.79 16.02
CA LEU A 541 4.98 4.62 14.82
C LEU A 541 6.47 4.68 15.20
N LEU A 542 7.23 3.65 14.81
CA LEU A 542 8.66 3.58 14.98
C LEU A 542 9.36 3.78 13.62
N ALA A 543 10.25 4.75 13.55
CA ALA A 543 10.99 5.16 12.35
C ALA A 543 12.41 5.62 12.71
N LEU A 544 13.22 6.00 11.70
CA LEU A 544 14.54 6.62 11.89
C LEU A 544 14.51 8.10 11.54
N ASP A 545 15.28 8.92 12.26
CA ASP A 545 15.53 10.33 11.90
C ASP A 545 16.38 10.39 10.62
N LYS A 546 15.93 11.15 9.62
CA LYS A 546 16.62 11.34 8.33
C LYS A 546 18.04 11.89 8.49
N LYS A 547 18.29 12.71 9.52
CA LYS A 547 19.57 13.42 9.70
C LYS A 547 20.56 12.66 10.59
N SER A 548 20.10 12.14 11.73
CA SER A 548 20.98 11.45 12.69
C SER A 548 21.05 9.94 12.49
N GLY A 549 20.06 9.34 11.82
CA GLY A 549 19.88 7.89 11.75
C GLY A 549 19.54 7.24 13.09
N GLU A 550 19.13 8.03 14.09
CA GLU A 550 18.67 7.55 15.39
C GLU A 550 17.19 7.12 15.34
N GLY A 551 16.79 6.24 16.25
CA GLY A 551 15.41 5.81 16.37
C GLY A 551 14.49 6.93 16.87
N VAL A 552 13.30 7.00 16.30
CA VAL A 552 12.26 7.97 16.66
C VAL A 552 10.93 7.25 16.82
N ILE A 553 10.20 7.59 17.88
CA ILE A 553 8.84 7.11 18.13
C ILE A 553 7.87 8.26 18.03
N TYR A 554 6.77 8.06 17.31
CA TYR A 554 5.68 9.00 17.20
C TYR A 554 4.39 8.37 17.75
N THR A 555 3.85 8.93 18.84
CA THR A 555 2.60 8.44 19.45
C THR A 555 1.40 9.30 19.08
N PHE A 556 0.32 8.65 18.67
CA PHE A 556 -0.89 9.33 18.22
C PHE A 556 -2.14 8.49 18.49
N ASN A 557 -3.29 9.18 18.49
CA ASN A 557 -4.59 8.53 18.52
C ASN A 557 -4.99 8.07 17.10
N PRO A 558 -5.17 6.76 16.84
CA PRO A 558 -5.46 6.24 15.51
C PRO A 558 -6.85 6.62 14.97
N ILE A 559 -7.77 7.07 15.82
CA ILE A 559 -9.14 7.43 15.42
C ILE A 559 -9.21 8.89 14.98
N THR A 560 -8.50 9.80 15.67
CA THR A 560 -8.53 11.24 15.40
C THR A 560 -7.30 11.77 14.66
N GLY A 561 -6.21 11.01 14.63
CA GLY A 561 -4.93 11.44 14.08
C GLY A 561 -4.17 12.44 14.96
N GLN A 562 -4.68 12.77 16.15
CA GLN A 562 -4.04 13.75 17.02
C GLN A 562 -2.79 13.17 17.73
N PRO A 563 -1.67 13.92 17.80
CA PRO A 563 -0.50 13.51 18.59
C PRO A 563 -0.86 13.45 20.08
N ILE A 564 -0.31 12.46 20.77
CA ILE A 564 -0.42 12.34 22.24
C ILE A 564 0.84 12.94 22.88
N ASP A 565 1.99 12.26 22.73
CA ASP A 565 3.29 12.76 23.21
C ASP A 565 4.14 13.35 22.07
N GLY A 566 3.62 13.32 20.84
CA GLY A 566 4.30 13.82 19.64
C GLY A 566 5.49 12.96 19.24
N LEU A 567 6.53 13.63 18.71
CA LEU A 567 7.75 12.99 18.19
C LEU A 567 8.82 12.90 19.29
N VAL A 568 9.12 11.68 19.74
CA VAL A 568 10.13 11.40 20.76
C VAL A 568 11.39 10.83 20.09
N LYS A 569 12.50 11.58 20.17
CA LYS A 569 13.82 11.11 19.72
C LYS A 569 14.44 10.23 20.80
N LEU A 570 14.84 9.01 20.44
CA LEU A 570 15.36 8.03 21.40
C LEU A 570 16.83 8.27 21.78
N GLY A 571 17.62 8.93 20.92
CA GLY A 571 19.05 9.19 21.16
C GLY A 571 19.97 7.98 20.99
N TYR A 572 19.51 6.93 20.31
CA TYR A 572 20.28 5.74 19.97
C TYR A 572 19.79 5.10 18.67
N LYS A 573 20.62 4.26 18.05
CA LYS A 573 20.29 3.56 16.80
C LYS A 573 19.56 2.26 17.12
N LEU A 574 18.43 2.02 16.48
CA LEU A 574 17.61 0.84 16.76
C LEU A 574 18.10 -0.37 15.96
N LYS A 575 18.20 -1.52 16.63
CA LYS A 575 18.50 -2.83 16.04
C LYS A 575 17.24 -3.69 15.84
N GLN A 576 16.34 -3.71 16.83
CA GLN A 576 15.12 -4.53 16.83
C GLN A 576 14.07 -3.93 17.77
N SER A 577 12.79 -4.23 17.56
CA SER A 577 11.71 -3.88 18.49
C SER A 577 10.70 -5.01 18.65
N MET A 578 9.95 -5.00 19.77
CA MET A 578 8.92 -5.99 20.08
C MET A 578 7.82 -5.37 20.95
N LEU A 579 6.56 -5.60 20.60
CA LEU A 579 5.41 -5.27 21.45
C LEU A 579 5.19 -6.37 22.49
N LEU A 580 5.09 -6.02 23.77
CA LEU A 580 4.81 -6.98 24.84
C LEU A 580 3.31 -7.29 24.93
N HIS A 581 2.99 -8.53 25.32
CA HIS A 581 1.62 -8.99 25.50
C HIS A 581 0.98 -8.50 26.81
N ILE A 582 1.81 -8.19 27.82
CA ILE A 582 1.35 -7.67 29.11
C ILE A 582 0.96 -6.19 28.98
N THR A 583 -0.02 -5.77 29.77
CA THR A 583 -0.46 -4.37 29.83
C THR A 583 -0.04 -3.72 31.14
N THR A 584 0.14 -2.40 31.11
CA THR A 584 0.19 -1.58 32.33
C THR A 584 -1.20 -1.47 32.98
N ASP A 585 -1.27 -0.82 34.14
CA ASP A 585 -2.55 -0.55 34.83
C ASP A 585 -3.54 0.23 33.95
N ASP A 586 -3.05 1.05 33.01
CA ASP A 586 -3.85 1.81 32.03
C ASP A 586 -4.14 1.03 30.72
N PHE A 587 -3.99 -0.29 30.74
CA PHE A 587 -4.17 -1.19 29.59
C PHE A 587 -3.26 -0.88 28.39
N LEU A 588 -2.11 -0.25 28.62
CA LEU A 588 -1.15 0.08 27.56
C LEU A 588 -0.12 -1.05 27.42
N ARG A 589 0.11 -1.53 26.18
CA ARG A 589 1.16 -2.51 25.89
C ARG A 589 2.53 -1.83 25.70
N PRO A 590 3.55 -2.14 26.53
CA PRO A 590 4.88 -1.57 26.38
C PRO A 590 5.64 -2.16 25.20
N ILE A 591 6.54 -1.36 24.63
CA ILE A 591 7.41 -1.73 23.51
C ILE A 591 8.83 -1.90 24.04
N LEU A 592 9.44 -3.05 23.74
CA LEU A 592 10.87 -3.29 23.94
C LEU A 592 11.65 -2.83 22.71
N LEU A 593 12.74 -2.12 22.95
CA LEU A 593 13.63 -1.57 21.93
C LEU A 593 15.05 -2.05 22.22
N LEU A 594 15.71 -2.62 21.22
CA LEU A 594 17.10 -3.07 21.32
C LEU A 594 18.00 -2.08 20.56
N ASP A 595 18.96 -1.47 21.23
CA ASP A 595 20.00 -0.62 20.63
C ASP A 595 21.04 -1.48 19.90
N THR A 596 21.75 -0.88 18.95
CA THR A 596 22.98 -1.40 18.31
C THR A 596 24.07 -1.83 19.30
N ARG A 597 24.09 -1.25 20.51
CA ARG A 597 24.98 -1.64 21.62
C ARG A 597 24.44 -2.82 22.46
N ASP A 598 23.40 -3.50 21.97
CA ASP A 598 22.68 -4.58 22.65
C ASP A 598 22.08 -4.17 24.01
N LYS A 599 21.83 -2.87 24.22
CA LYS A 599 21.10 -2.35 25.39
C LYS A 599 19.60 -2.35 25.14
N VAL A 600 18.83 -2.75 26.14
CA VAL A 600 17.36 -2.83 26.06
C VAL A 600 16.74 -1.60 26.70
N HIS A 601 15.81 -1.00 25.97
CA HIS A 601 15.01 0.13 26.40
C HIS A 601 13.53 -0.25 26.37
N VAL A 602 12.73 0.38 27.23
CA VAL A 602 11.27 0.18 27.30
C VAL A 602 10.59 1.50 27.02
N PHE A 603 9.58 1.46 26.15
CA PHE A 603 8.73 2.60 25.86
C PHE A 603 7.26 2.27 26.18
N PRO A 604 6.55 3.09 26.98
CA PRO A 604 7.04 4.21 27.80
C PRO A 604 7.91 3.78 29.01
N GLU A 605 8.70 4.70 29.54
CA GLU A 605 9.66 4.42 30.64
C GLU A 605 8.98 4.00 31.97
N ASN A 606 7.74 4.43 32.19
CA ASN A 606 6.95 4.04 33.37
C ASN A 606 6.63 2.53 33.40
N ALA A 607 6.66 1.86 32.25
CA ALA A 607 6.34 0.45 32.11
C ALA A 607 7.55 -0.49 32.33
N THR A 608 8.71 0.07 32.68
CA THR A 608 9.95 -0.70 32.93
C THR A 608 9.78 -1.78 33.99
N ALA A 609 9.08 -1.49 35.09
CA ALA A 609 8.80 -2.47 36.15
C ALA A 609 7.93 -3.64 35.65
N VAL A 610 6.94 -3.34 34.81
CA VAL A 610 6.05 -4.34 34.21
C VAL A 610 6.82 -5.20 33.22
N ALA A 611 7.64 -4.59 32.36
CA ALA A 611 8.50 -5.31 31.43
C ALA A 611 9.52 -6.21 32.15
N ALA A 612 10.11 -5.73 33.25
CA ALA A 612 11.03 -6.51 34.07
C ALA A 612 10.36 -7.75 34.71
N SER A 613 9.07 -7.68 35.04
CA SER A 613 8.33 -8.82 35.60
C SER A 613 8.25 -10.03 34.64
N VAL A 614 8.24 -9.77 33.32
CA VAL A 614 8.15 -10.78 32.26
C VAL A 614 9.52 -11.04 31.60
N GLY A 615 10.56 -10.28 31.95
CA GLY A 615 11.90 -10.38 31.37
C GLY A 615 12.47 -11.80 31.39
N LYS A 616 12.20 -12.58 32.46
CA LYS A 616 12.67 -13.98 32.57
C LYS A 616 12.23 -14.90 31.43
N ASN A 617 11.05 -14.65 30.87
CA ASN A 617 10.46 -15.46 29.82
C ASN A 617 10.48 -14.77 28.46
N THR A 618 11.17 -13.63 28.35
CA THR A 618 11.20 -12.83 27.12
C THR A 618 12.52 -13.04 26.39
N TYR A 619 12.42 -13.35 25.11
CA TYR A 619 13.54 -13.54 24.20
C TYR A 619 13.41 -12.59 23.03
N LEU A 620 14.53 -12.07 22.56
CA LEU A 620 14.63 -11.23 21.38
C LEU A 620 15.49 -11.95 20.35
N PHE A 621 15.19 -11.78 19.07
CA PHE A 621 16.06 -12.27 18.00
C PHE A 621 16.38 -11.14 17.05
N THR A 622 17.55 -11.20 16.46
CA THR A 622 17.96 -10.25 15.42
C THR A 622 18.53 -11.03 14.25
N GLY A 623 18.25 -10.56 13.04
CA GLY A 623 18.77 -11.15 11.82
C GLY A 623 19.22 -10.08 10.86
N ASP A 624 20.54 -10.02 10.64
CA ASP A 624 21.15 -9.11 9.70
C ASP A 624 21.27 -9.78 8.32
N GLN A 625 20.68 -9.13 7.32
CA GLN A 625 20.65 -9.63 5.95
C GLN A 625 21.95 -9.37 5.18
N GLU A 626 22.75 -8.38 5.60
CA GLU A 626 24.02 -8.02 4.96
C GLU A 626 25.15 -8.93 5.45
N THR A 627 25.28 -9.06 6.77
CA THR A 627 26.32 -9.91 7.38
C THR A 627 25.93 -11.39 7.42
N GLY A 628 24.63 -11.69 7.33
CA GLY A 628 24.10 -13.05 7.46
C GLY A 628 24.14 -13.60 8.89
N VAL A 629 24.32 -12.73 9.90
CA VAL A 629 24.39 -13.13 11.32
C VAL A 629 22.98 -13.09 11.92
N LEU A 630 22.59 -14.22 12.50
CA LEU A 630 21.37 -14.39 13.29
C LEU A 630 21.78 -14.55 14.75
N SER A 631 21.17 -13.82 15.66
CA SER A 631 21.47 -13.92 17.10
C SER A 631 20.21 -13.88 17.95
N GLY A 632 20.20 -14.67 19.02
CA GLY A 632 19.15 -14.70 20.02
C GLY A 632 19.64 -14.14 21.35
N PHE A 633 18.80 -13.34 22.00
CA PHE A 633 19.04 -12.70 23.28
C PHE A 633 17.97 -13.11 24.28
N SER A 634 18.36 -13.35 25.53
CA SER A 634 17.45 -13.59 26.64
C SER A 634 17.49 -12.41 27.61
N LEU A 635 16.32 -12.04 28.13
CA LEU A 635 16.18 -11.03 29.18
C LEU A 635 16.19 -11.63 30.59
N ALA A 636 16.62 -12.89 30.76
CA ALA A 636 16.53 -13.60 32.03
C ALA A 636 17.39 -13.04 33.16
N TYR A 637 18.49 -12.37 32.83
CA TYR A 637 19.38 -11.73 33.81
C TYR A 637 18.96 -10.30 34.17
N SER A 638 17.77 -9.87 33.74
CA SER A 638 17.24 -8.55 34.04
C SER A 638 16.91 -8.38 35.53
N THR A 639 17.12 -7.18 36.03
CA THR A 639 16.75 -6.76 37.38
C THR A 639 15.43 -5.97 37.34
N SER A 640 14.85 -5.68 38.51
CA SER A 640 13.61 -4.87 38.59
C SER A 640 13.75 -3.44 38.08
N LYS A 641 14.99 -2.94 37.93
CA LYS A 641 15.29 -1.57 37.48
C LYS A 641 15.92 -1.51 36.08
N GLU A 642 16.61 -2.56 35.64
CA GLU A 642 17.31 -2.58 34.35
C GLU A 642 17.11 -3.92 33.64
N LEU A 643 16.71 -3.84 32.37
CA LEU A 643 16.63 -4.98 31.47
C LEU A 643 17.98 -5.20 30.78
N VAL A 644 18.50 -6.42 30.85
CA VAL A 644 19.78 -6.78 30.25
C VAL A 644 19.55 -7.87 29.22
N ALA A 645 19.94 -7.60 27.96
CA ALA A 645 19.95 -8.60 26.90
C ALA A 645 21.24 -9.41 26.94
N HIS A 646 21.14 -10.68 27.33
CA HIS A 646 22.24 -11.62 27.29
C HIS A 646 22.15 -12.46 26.02
N LYS A 647 23.19 -12.44 25.17
CA LYS A 647 23.23 -13.25 23.95
C LYS A 647 23.32 -14.74 24.31
N VAL A 648 22.38 -15.55 23.82
CA VAL A 648 22.27 -16.99 24.12
C VAL A 648 22.85 -17.85 23.00
N TRP A 649 22.55 -17.50 21.75
CA TRP A 649 23.02 -18.24 20.59
C TRP A 649 23.32 -17.27 19.43
N GLU A 650 24.20 -17.72 18.54
CA GLU A 650 24.58 -17.00 17.32
C GLU A 650 24.75 -18.01 16.19
N LEU A 651 24.14 -17.74 15.04
CA LEU A 651 24.19 -18.56 13.84
C LEU A 651 24.61 -17.67 12.66
N VAL A 652 25.67 -18.07 11.96
CA VAL A 652 26.21 -17.31 10.83
C VAL A 652 25.92 -18.04 9.52
N LEU A 653 25.09 -17.42 8.67
CA LEU A 653 24.81 -17.87 7.31
C LEU A 653 25.64 -17.03 6.35
N SER A 654 26.82 -17.53 5.95
CA SER A 654 27.77 -16.73 5.19
C SER A 654 27.18 -16.17 3.88
N PRO A 655 27.15 -14.82 3.69
CA PRO A 655 26.65 -14.15 2.49
C PRO A 655 27.36 -14.57 1.21
N LYS A 656 28.62 -15.03 1.31
CA LYS A 656 29.40 -15.55 0.17
C LYS A 656 28.75 -16.76 -0.48
N ASN A 657 28.09 -17.60 0.31
CA ASN A 657 27.46 -18.83 -0.15
C ASN A 657 25.95 -18.66 -0.30
N GLN A 658 25.33 -17.93 0.62
CA GLN A 658 23.89 -17.72 0.68
C GLN A 658 23.53 -16.36 1.27
N LYS A 659 22.65 -15.62 0.59
CA LYS A 659 22.10 -14.34 1.04
C LYS A 659 20.72 -14.56 1.66
N ILE A 660 20.46 -13.99 2.82
CA ILE A 660 19.12 -14.03 3.44
C ILE A 660 18.19 -13.09 2.66
N THR A 661 17.05 -13.62 2.20
CA THR A 661 16.03 -12.84 1.47
C THR A 661 14.83 -12.50 2.34
N HIS A 662 14.30 -13.48 3.09
CA HIS A 662 13.12 -13.31 3.95
C HIS A 662 13.34 -13.93 5.33
N ILE A 663 12.81 -13.26 6.35
CA ILE A 663 12.69 -13.77 7.72
C ILE A 663 11.22 -13.59 8.10
N VAL A 664 10.49 -14.69 8.26
CA VAL A 664 9.04 -14.66 8.50
C VAL A 664 8.69 -15.37 9.80
N SER A 665 8.08 -14.61 10.71
CA SER A 665 7.45 -15.10 11.92
C SER A 665 5.95 -15.29 11.71
N LYS A 666 5.33 -16.02 12.63
CA LYS A 666 3.86 -16.15 12.69
C LYS A 666 3.21 -14.81 13.03
N ASN A 667 1.98 -14.62 12.60
CA ASN A 667 1.19 -13.45 12.98
C ASN A 667 0.83 -13.54 14.47
N SER A 668 1.04 -12.45 15.23
CA SER A 668 0.76 -12.41 16.67
C SER A 668 -0.74 -12.41 17.00
N LEU A 669 -1.60 -12.10 16.03
CA LEU A 669 -3.06 -12.12 16.16
C LEU A 669 -3.66 -13.52 15.93
N GLU A 670 -2.87 -14.47 15.42
CA GLU A 670 -3.40 -15.79 15.09
C GLU A 670 -3.70 -16.62 16.34
N HIS A 671 -4.81 -17.34 16.29
CA HIS A 671 -5.19 -18.34 17.30
C HIS A 671 -5.41 -19.68 16.63
N VAL A 672 -5.08 -20.78 17.33
CA VAL A 672 -5.23 -22.14 16.82
C VAL A 672 -6.32 -22.86 17.61
N HIS A 673 -7.47 -23.11 16.98
CA HIS A 673 -8.60 -23.78 17.63
C HIS A 673 -8.34 -25.27 17.87
N SER A 674 -7.91 -26.01 16.84
CA SER A 674 -7.66 -27.44 16.94
C SER A 674 -6.16 -27.78 17.01
N GLN A 675 -5.77 -28.43 18.11
CA GLN A 675 -4.39 -28.87 18.38
C GLN A 675 -3.97 -30.13 17.60
N GLY A 676 -4.93 -30.84 17.00
CA GLY A 676 -4.69 -32.04 16.23
C GLY A 676 -5.68 -32.20 15.08
N ARG A 677 -5.34 -33.07 14.14
CA ARG A 677 -6.18 -33.47 13.01
C ARG A 677 -6.63 -34.91 13.23
N VAL A 678 -7.92 -35.17 13.07
CA VAL A 678 -8.48 -36.52 13.17
C VAL A 678 -8.20 -37.26 11.87
N LEU A 679 -7.67 -38.48 11.97
CA LEU A 679 -7.39 -39.39 10.85
C LEU A 679 -8.59 -40.33 10.60
N GLY A 680 -8.58 -41.03 9.46
CA GLY A 680 -9.66 -41.96 9.09
C GLY A 680 -9.85 -43.10 10.10
N ASP A 681 -8.76 -43.56 10.70
CA ASP A 681 -8.73 -44.57 11.76
C ASP A 681 -9.23 -44.05 13.13
N ARG A 682 -9.78 -42.83 13.19
CA ARG A 682 -10.19 -42.09 14.40
C ARG A 682 -9.04 -41.77 15.35
N SER A 683 -7.79 -41.99 14.95
CA SER A 683 -6.64 -41.52 15.72
C SER A 683 -6.42 -40.02 15.45
N VAL A 684 -5.67 -39.37 16.34
CA VAL A 684 -5.38 -37.95 16.24
C VAL A 684 -3.91 -37.77 15.89
N LEU A 685 -3.65 -37.00 14.84
CA LEU A 685 -2.32 -36.53 14.48
C LEU A 685 -2.14 -35.11 15.03
N TYR A 686 -1.30 -34.96 16.04
CA TYR A 686 -1.10 -33.69 16.72
C TYR A 686 -0.19 -32.76 15.93
N LYS A 687 -0.63 -31.50 15.78
CA LYS A 687 0.10 -30.45 15.08
C LYS A 687 1.29 -29.99 15.92
N TYR A 688 2.42 -29.69 15.28
CA TYR A 688 3.56 -29.08 15.95
C TYR A 688 3.41 -27.56 15.93
N ILE A 689 2.95 -26.98 17.05
CA ILE A 689 2.60 -25.56 17.17
C ILE A 689 3.63 -24.86 18.05
N ASN A 690 4.81 -24.59 17.49
CA ASN A 690 5.84 -23.81 18.17
C ASN A 690 5.61 -22.30 17.91
N PRO A 691 5.24 -21.47 18.90
CA PRO A 691 5.00 -20.03 18.70
C PRO A 691 6.28 -19.25 18.39
N ASN A 692 7.45 -19.80 18.72
CA ASN A 692 8.76 -19.16 18.58
C ASN A 692 9.50 -19.60 17.30
N LEU A 693 8.80 -20.30 16.39
CA LEU A 693 9.37 -20.80 15.15
C LEU A 693 9.42 -19.68 14.10
N VAL A 694 10.59 -19.46 13.52
CA VAL A 694 10.80 -18.50 12.44
C VAL A 694 11.30 -19.22 11.20
N ALA A 695 10.73 -18.85 10.06
CA ALA A 695 11.14 -19.35 8.76
C ALA A 695 12.13 -18.37 8.12
N ILE A 696 13.32 -18.87 7.76
CA ILE A 696 14.39 -18.10 7.15
C ILE A 696 14.63 -18.64 5.75
N LEU A 697 14.51 -17.76 4.76
CA LEU A 697 14.72 -18.09 3.37
C LEU A 697 16.04 -17.49 2.90
N THR A 698 16.90 -18.31 2.30
CA THR A 698 18.17 -17.86 1.73
C THR A 698 18.30 -18.26 0.27
N GLN A 699 18.90 -17.35 -0.50
CA GLN A 699 19.27 -17.59 -1.89
C GLN A 699 20.77 -17.84 -1.96
N GLY A 700 21.16 -19.04 -2.38
CA GLY A 700 22.55 -19.43 -2.58
C GLY A 700 22.97 -19.46 -4.05
N VAL A 701 24.26 -19.27 -4.29
CA VAL A 701 24.89 -19.49 -5.59
C VAL A 701 25.79 -20.72 -5.46
N GLY A 702 25.29 -21.88 -5.86
CA GLY A 702 26.07 -23.12 -5.77
C GLY A 702 27.12 -23.22 -6.87
N ASN A 703 28.30 -23.78 -6.56
CA ASN A 703 29.38 -23.98 -7.56
C ASN A 703 28.97 -24.84 -8.77
N SER A 704 28.00 -25.76 -8.62
CA SER A 704 27.57 -26.69 -9.68
C SER A 704 26.19 -26.38 -10.28
N TYR A 705 25.35 -25.60 -9.60
CA TYR A 705 24.00 -25.25 -10.06
C TYR A 705 23.81 -23.75 -9.90
N LYS A 706 23.49 -23.06 -11.01
CA LYS A 706 23.09 -21.65 -10.98
C LYS A 706 21.82 -21.56 -10.12
N ASN A 707 21.96 -20.88 -8.97
CA ASN A 707 20.93 -20.53 -8.00
C ASN A 707 20.27 -21.71 -7.23
N THR A 708 20.32 -21.62 -5.90
CA THR A 708 19.66 -22.54 -4.96
C THR A 708 18.82 -21.74 -3.96
N LEU A 709 17.70 -22.30 -3.52
CA LEU A 709 16.85 -21.73 -2.47
C LEU A 709 16.92 -22.63 -1.25
N ASN A 710 17.36 -22.13 -0.10
CA ASN A 710 17.34 -22.85 1.16
C ASN A 710 16.27 -22.28 2.08
N LEU A 711 15.46 -23.15 2.66
CA LEU A 711 14.53 -22.83 3.73
C LEU A 711 15.03 -23.46 5.02
N TYR A 712 15.08 -22.64 6.06
CA TYR A 712 15.48 -23.01 7.41
C TYR A 712 14.35 -22.67 8.39
N LEU A 713 13.91 -23.66 9.18
CA LEU A 713 13.00 -23.45 10.30
C LEU A 713 13.82 -23.42 11.58
N LEU A 714 13.90 -22.25 12.21
CA LEU A 714 14.72 -21.99 13.38
C LEU A 714 13.81 -21.68 14.58
N ASP A 715 14.07 -22.31 15.72
CA ASP A 715 13.49 -21.89 16.98
C ASP A 715 14.30 -20.73 17.57
N VAL A 716 13.66 -19.58 17.72
CA VAL A 716 14.28 -18.35 18.19
C VAL A 716 14.77 -18.42 19.64
N VAL A 717 14.12 -19.21 20.48
CA VAL A 717 14.46 -19.28 21.91
C VAL A 717 15.70 -20.14 22.11
N SER A 718 15.71 -21.35 21.53
CA SER A 718 16.80 -22.31 21.71
C SER A 718 17.94 -22.15 20.71
N GLY A 719 17.70 -21.51 19.55
CA GLY A 719 18.64 -21.47 18.44
C GLY A 719 18.73 -22.79 17.67
N ALA A 720 17.82 -23.74 17.94
CA ALA A 720 17.83 -25.05 17.29
C ALA A 720 17.22 -24.98 15.88
N MET A 721 17.93 -25.58 14.92
CA MET A 721 17.45 -25.77 13.56
C MET A 721 16.50 -26.97 13.51
N ILE A 722 15.20 -26.70 13.46
CA ILE A 722 14.15 -27.72 13.50
C ILE A 722 14.07 -28.49 12.18
N PHE A 723 14.16 -27.77 11.06
CA PHE A 723 14.07 -28.35 9.73
C PHE A 723 14.84 -27.53 8.70
N SER A 724 15.36 -28.19 7.67
CA SER A 724 15.99 -27.51 6.53
C SER A 724 15.71 -28.24 5.21
N ILE A 725 15.55 -27.47 4.13
CA ILE A 725 15.36 -27.99 2.77
C ILE A 725 16.03 -27.09 1.74
N THR A 726 16.59 -27.69 0.69
CA THR A 726 17.26 -26.99 -0.41
C THR A 726 16.62 -27.34 -1.75
N HIS A 727 16.20 -26.32 -2.50
CA HIS A 727 15.77 -26.42 -3.89
C HIS A 727 16.88 -25.96 -4.83
N LYS A 728 17.05 -26.67 -5.95
CA LYS A 728 18.12 -26.42 -6.94
C LYS A 728 17.53 -25.85 -8.23
N ARG A 729 18.26 -24.96 -8.91
CA ARG A 729 17.85 -24.32 -10.18
C ARG A 729 16.58 -23.51 -9.99
N VAL A 730 16.62 -22.61 -9.02
CA VAL A 730 15.47 -21.82 -8.58
C VAL A 730 15.80 -20.33 -8.65
N ARG A 731 14.82 -19.54 -9.08
CA ARG A 731 14.88 -18.09 -9.19
C ARG A 731 13.71 -17.43 -8.45
N GLY A 732 13.91 -16.21 -7.98
CA GLY A 732 12.86 -15.37 -7.42
C GLY A 732 11.95 -14.74 -8.50
N PRO A 733 10.90 -14.01 -8.10
CA PRO A 733 10.60 -13.58 -6.73
C PRO A 733 10.18 -14.73 -5.82
N PHE A 734 10.48 -14.60 -4.53
CA PHE A 734 10.11 -15.56 -3.50
C PHE A 734 9.01 -14.95 -2.64
N HIS A 735 7.98 -15.74 -2.36
CA HIS A 735 6.91 -15.37 -1.44
C HIS A 735 6.78 -16.49 -0.42
N ILE A 736 6.56 -16.17 0.84
CA ILE A 736 6.51 -17.13 1.93
C ILE A 736 5.49 -16.66 2.97
N VAL A 737 4.65 -17.59 3.42
CA VAL A 737 3.64 -17.37 4.46
C VAL A 737 3.77 -18.48 5.50
N HIS A 738 3.78 -18.09 6.77
CA HIS A 738 3.94 -18.99 7.92
C HIS A 738 2.77 -18.79 8.88
N SER A 739 1.97 -19.84 9.08
CA SER A 739 0.83 -19.80 9.99
C SER A 739 0.62 -21.15 10.68
N GLU A 740 0.12 -21.13 11.92
CA GLU A 740 -0.15 -22.31 12.75
C GLU A 740 1.01 -23.33 12.81
N ASN A 741 0.90 -24.42 12.04
CA ASN A 741 1.84 -25.53 11.94
C ASN A 741 2.27 -25.76 10.49
N TRP A 742 2.01 -24.82 9.59
CA TRP A 742 2.24 -24.98 8.17
C TRP A 742 2.96 -23.78 7.56
N LEU A 743 3.62 -24.05 6.44
CA LEU A 743 4.36 -23.08 5.68
C LEU A 743 4.05 -23.28 4.20
N ILE A 744 3.87 -22.17 3.49
CA ILE A 744 3.75 -22.15 2.04
C ILE A 744 4.77 -21.16 1.48
N TYR A 745 5.45 -21.54 0.41
CA TYR A 745 6.30 -20.61 -0.33
C TYR A 745 6.28 -20.91 -1.81
N SER A 746 6.46 -19.86 -2.61
CA SER A 746 6.51 -19.93 -4.06
C SER A 746 7.90 -19.61 -4.58
N TYR A 747 8.27 -20.25 -5.68
CA TYR A 747 9.52 -19.97 -6.38
C TYR A 747 9.41 -20.30 -7.87
N TYR A 748 10.28 -19.71 -8.69
CA TYR A 748 10.37 -20.02 -10.11
C TYR A 748 11.41 -21.13 -10.35
N ASN A 749 11.00 -22.22 -10.98
CA ASN A 749 11.89 -23.34 -11.28
C ASN A 749 12.52 -23.16 -12.68
N ASP A 750 13.83 -22.90 -12.75
CA ASP A 750 14.55 -22.66 -14.00
C ASP A 750 14.67 -23.93 -14.87
N LYS A 751 14.59 -25.12 -14.25
CA LYS A 751 14.66 -26.40 -14.99
C LYS A 751 13.39 -26.64 -15.79
N SER A 752 12.22 -26.41 -15.19
CA SER A 752 10.91 -26.64 -15.78
C SER A 752 10.25 -25.36 -16.33
N ARG A 753 10.87 -24.19 -16.12
CA ARG A 753 10.41 -22.86 -16.54
C ARG A 753 8.99 -22.52 -16.10
N ARG A 754 8.65 -22.87 -14.86
CA ARG A 754 7.31 -22.68 -14.28
C ARG A 754 7.41 -22.26 -12.82
N ILE A 755 6.32 -21.70 -12.31
CA ILE A 755 6.19 -21.36 -10.90
C ILE A 755 5.72 -22.59 -10.14
N GLU A 756 6.37 -22.85 -9.01
CA GLU A 756 6.02 -23.93 -8.10
C GLU A 756 5.70 -23.34 -6.72
N ILE A 757 4.64 -23.86 -6.11
CA ILE A 757 4.25 -23.60 -4.73
C ILE A 757 4.58 -24.84 -3.92
N ALA A 758 5.46 -24.72 -2.94
CA ALA A 758 5.76 -25.80 -2.02
C ALA A 758 5.09 -25.54 -0.66
N THR A 759 4.45 -26.58 -0.13
CA THR A 759 3.82 -26.56 1.19
C THR A 759 4.48 -27.54 2.14
N LEU A 760 4.47 -27.18 3.41
CA LEU A 760 4.95 -28.01 4.51
C LEU A 760 3.94 -27.97 5.65
N GLU A 761 3.70 -29.12 6.27
CA GLU A 761 2.98 -29.22 7.53
C GLU A 761 3.87 -29.94 8.56
N LEU A 762 3.89 -29.40 9.78
CA LEU A 762 4.66 -29.93 10.90
C LEU A 762 3.73 -30.63 11.90
N TYR A 763 4.08 -31.85 12.28
CA TYR A 763 3.32 -32.70 13.21
C TYR A 763 4.22 -33.26 14.32
N GLU A 764 3.70 -33.37 15.54
CA GLU A 764 4.39 -34.07 16.65
C GLU A 764 4.28 -35.60 16.53
N GLY A 765 3.20 -36.08 15.89
CA GLY A 765 2.85 -37.49 15.78
C GLY A 765 1.54 -37.82 16.50
N LYS A 766 1.36 -39.10 16.87
CA LYS A 766 0.12 -39.58 17.54
C LYS A 766 0.04 -39.27 19.03
N VAL A 767 1.14 -38.81 19.65
CA VAL A 767 1.23 -38.53 21.09
C VAL A 767 1.80 -37.13 21.28
N GLN A 768 1.12 -36.30 22.06
CA GLN A 768 1.60 -34.96 22.42
C GLN A 768 2.73 -35.06 23.45
N SER A 769 3.73 -34.20 23.28
CA SER A 769 4.83 -34.07 24.25
C SER A 769 4.36 -33.48 25.58
N ASN A 770 3.56 -32.40 25.53
CA ASN A 770 2.93 -31.77 26.68
C ASN A 770 1.59 -31.14 26.26
N THR A 771 0.54 -31.37 27.03
CA THR A 771 -0.82 -30.91 26.72
C THR A 771 -1.11 -29.49 27.23
N THR A 772 -0.36 -29.01 28.23
CA THR A 772 -0.69 -27.75 28.93
C THR A 772 0.18 -26.58 28.50
N VAL A 773 1.48 -26.82 28.31
CA VAL A 773 2.46 -25.76 28.04
C VAL A 773 3.44 -26.22 26.98
N PHE A 774 3.63 -25.37 25.97
CA PHE A 774 4.74 -25.49 25.03
C PHE A 774 5.96 -24.73 25.56
N SER A 775 7.13 -25.37 25.60
CA SER A 775 8.39 -24.72 25.90
C SER A 775 9.48 -25.16 24.93
N SER A 776 10.07 -24.18 24.23
CA SER A 776 11.19 -24.39 23.31
C SER A 776 12.42 -25.00 23.98
N LEU A 777 12.57 -24.87 25.30
CA LEU A 777 13.73 -25.36 26.05
C LEU A 777 13.62 -26.84 26.48
N THR A 778 12.40 -27.36 26.60
CA THR A 778 12.14 -28.75 27.03
C THR A 778 11.79 -29.67 25.87
N THR A 779 11.53 -29.11 24.68
CA THR A 779 11.14 -29.87 23.49
C THR A 779 12.33 -30.66 22.95
N THR A 780 12.29 -31.99 23.08
CA THR A 780 13.37 -32.89 22.64
C THR A 780 13.05 -33.66 21.35
N ARG A 781 11.78 -33.67 20.91
CA ARG A 781 11.35 -34.37 19.71
C ARG A 781 11.28 -33.41 18.52
N LEU A 782 11.92 -33.80 17.43
CA LEU A 782 11.78 -33.11 16.15
C LEU A 782 10.43 -33.46 15.51
N PRO A 783 9.76 -32.50 14.85
CA PRO A 783 8.48 -32.73 14.19
C PRO A 783 8.64 -33.60 12.94
N LEU A 784 7.59 -34.36 12.65
CA LEU A 784 7.36 -34.98 11.35
C LEU A 784 6.96 -33.89 10.36
N VAL A 785 7.67 -33.80 9.24
CA VAL A 785 7.45 -32.75 8.24
C VAL A 785 6.92 -33.38 6.97
N GLU A 786 5.63 -33.20 6.73
CA GLU A 786 4.98 -33.55 5.47
C GLU A 786 5.20 -32.40 4.47
N ARG A 787 5.53 -32.72 3.22
CA ARG A 787 5.85 -31.71 2.22
C ARG A 787 5.42 -32.14 0.82
N GLN A 788 4.92 -31.19 0.06
CA GLN A 788 4.52 -31.41 -1.32
C GLN A 788 4.73 -30.14 -2.14
N ALA A 789 4.93 -30.30 -3.44
CA ALA A 789 5.06 -29.19 -4.38
C ALA A 789 3.95 -29.25 -5.43
N PHE A 790 3.45 -28.09 -5.80
CA PHE A 790 2.39 -27.88 -6.77
C PHE A 790 2.88 -26.90 -7.84
N ILE A 791 2.31 -27.01 -9.03
CA ILE A 791 2.56 -26.14 -10.17
C ILE A 791 1.48 -25.07 -10.17
N PHE A 792 1.91 -23.82 -10.29
CA PHE A 792 1.02 -22.67 -10.34
C PHE A 792 1.15 -21.97 -11.70
N PRO A 793 0.05 -21.74 -12.43
CA PRO A 793 0.11 -21.30 -13.83
C PRO A 793 0.33 -19.78 -14.01
N ALA A 794 0.29 -18.97 -12.94
CA ALA A 794 0.36 -17.52 -13.02
C ALA A 794 1.48 -16.93 -12.15
N THR A 795 1.92 -15.71 -12.45
CA THR A 795 2.89 -14.97 -11.63
C THR A 795 2.23 -14.42 -10.36
N ILE A 796 2.89 -14.65 -9.23
CA ILE A 796 2.47 -14.20 -7.90
C ILE A 796 3.21 -12.91 -7.56
N GLU A 797 2.51 -11.90 -7.05
CA GLU A 797 3.10 -10.65 -6.56
C GLU A 797 3.19 -10.61 -5.01
N SER A 798 2.21 -11.18 -4.32
CA SER A 798 2.13 -11.23 -2.86
C SER A 798 1.21 -12.36 -2.40
N MET A 799 1.48 -12.92 -1.22
CA MET A 799 0.69 -13.97 -0.57
C MET A 799 0.43 -13.60 0.90
N GLN A 800 -0.77 -13.87 1.40
CA GLN A 800 -1.13 -13.70 2.81
C GLN A 800 -2.22 -14.70 3.22
N GLU A 801 -2.21 -15.16 4.46
CA GLU A 801 -3.27 -16.00 5.04
C GLU A 801 -4.46 -15.18 5.56
N THR A 802 -5.65 -15.79 5.55
CA THR A 802 -6.85 -15.26 6.22
C THR A 802 -6.78 -15.51 7.73
N ILE A 803 -7.18 -14.53 8.54
CA ILE A 803 -7.16 -14.61 10.01
C ILE A 803 -8.53 -14.25 10.58
N THR A 804 -8.94 -14.99 11.62
CA THR A 804 -10.15 -14.77 12.42
C THR A 804 -9.80 -14.83 13.90
N GLU A 805 -10.71 -14.35 14.77
CA GLU A 805 -10.43 -14.21 16.21
C GLU A 805 -10.10 -15.54 16.89
N LYS A 806 -10.81 -16.63 16.55
CA LYS A 806 -10.65 -17.94 17.20
C LYS A 806 -9.91 -18.96 16.34
N GLY A 807 -9.75 -18.72 15.04
CA GLY A 807 -9.13 -19.66 14.10
C GLY A 807 -9.92 -20.96 13.94
N ILE A 808 -11.26 -20.88 13.92
CA ILE A 808 -12.17 -22.01 13.70
C ILE A 808 -12.45 -22.20 12.20
N THR A 809 -12.68 -21.10 11.48
CA THR A 809 -12.93 -21.14 10.03
C THR A 809 -11.71 -21.68 9.28
N SER A 810 -11.92 -22.23 8.08
CA SER A 810 -10.81 -22.67 7.22
C SER A 810 -9.87 -21.51 6.91
N LYS A 811 -8.56 -21.71 7.08
CA LYS A 811 -7.56 -20.73 6.63
C LYS A 811 -7.36 -20.88 5.13
N HIS A 812 -7.63 -19.81 4.38
CA HIS A 812 -7.32 -19.72 2.96
C HIS A 812 -6.11 -18.82 2.74
N ILE A 813 -5.45 -18.99 1.59
CA ILE A 813 -4.32 -18.18 1.18
C ILE A 813 -4.80 -17.21 0.11
N LEU A 814 -4.63 -15.92 0.34
CA LEU A 814 -4.86 -14.89 -0.65
C LEU A 814 -3.61 -14.74 -1.50
N VAL A 815 -3.75 -14.95 -2.80
CA VAL A 815 -2.66 -14.86 -3.78
C VAL A 815 -2.97 -13.72 -4.75
N SER A 816 -2.17 -12.66 -4.72
CA SER A 816 -2.27 -11.60 -5.73
C SER A 816 -1.51 -12.01 -7.00
N LEU A 817 -2.20 -11.89 -8.12
CA LEU A 817 -1.70 -12.24 -9.44
C LEU A 817 -1.19 -10.99 -10.17
N ALA A 818 -0.20 -11.16 -11.04
CA ALA A 818 0.35 -10.06 -11.83
C ALA A 818 -0.66 -9.40 -12.80
N ASN A 819 -1.75 -10.10 -13.16
CA ASN A 819 -2.86 -9.52 -13.95
C ASN A 819 -3.79 -8.61 -13.12
N GLY A 820 -3.53 -8.49 -11.82
CA GLY A 820 -4.29 -7.69 -10.86
C GLY A 820 -5.48 -8.40 -10.21
N GLY A 821 -5.69 -9.70 -10.48
CA GLY A 821 -6.66 -10.52 -9.76
C GLY A 821 -6.14 -10.95 -8.39
N ILE A 822 -7.00 -11.00 -7.38
CA ILE A 822 -6.71 -11.55 -6.05
C ILE A 822 -7.44 -12.88 -5.93
N LEU A 823 -6.70 -13.97 -5.94
CA LEU A 823 -7.21 -15.33 -5.85
C LEU A 823 -7.30 -15.77 -4.38
N GLU A 824 -8.48 -16.24 -3.97
CA GLU A 824 -8.64 -16.98 -2.72
C GLU A 824 -8.34 -18.46 -2.98
N LEU A 825 -7.22 -18.95 -2.47
CA LEU A 825 -6.77 -20.34 -2.62
C LEU A 825 -7.09 -21.14 -1.34
N PRO A 826 -8.03 -22.10 -1.38
CA PRO A 826 -8.34 -22.94 -0.23
C PRO A 826 -7.16 -23.84 0.17
N TRP A 827 -6.87 -23.94 1.47
CA TRP A 827 -5.77 -24.77 1.98
C TRP A 827 -5.88 -26.24 1.54
N MET A 828 -7.10 -26.77 1.44
CA MET A 828 -7.36 -28.15 1.01
C MET A 828 -6.77 -28.48 -0.38
N LEU A 829 -6.60 -27.49 -1.26
CA LEU A 829 -5.97 -27.69 -2.57
C LEU A 829 -4.44 -27.79 -2.49
N VAL A 830 -3.82 -27.24 -1.44
CA VAL A 830 -2.36 -27.21 -1.25
C VAL A 830 -1.90 -28.02 -0.03
N ASP A 831 -2.79 -28.86 0.51
CA ASP A 831 -2.49 -29.80 1.59
C ASP A 831 -1.37 -30.78 1.16
N PRO A 832 -0.24 -30.86 1.87
CA PRO A 832 0.87 -31.74 1.49
C PRO A 832 0.59 -33.23 1.68
N ARG A 833 -0.51 -33.59 2.36
CA ARG A 833 -0.92 -34.99 2.60
C ARG A 833 -1.75 -35.56 1.46
N ARG A 834 -1.96 -34.81 0.37
CA ARG A 834 -2.74 -35.28 -0.79
C ARG A 834 -2.06 -36.51 -1.40
N PRO A 835 -2.70 -37.69 -1.37
CA PRO A 835 -2.05 -38.91 -1.77
C PRO A 835 -2.11 -39.06 -3.29
N ILE A 836 -1.10 -39.69 -3.89
CA ILE A 836 -1.08 -39.99 -5.34
C ILE A 836 -2.19 -41.01 -5.67
N ASN A 837 -2.36 -42.00 -4.80
CA ASN A 837 -3.42 -43.00 -4.89
C ASN A 837 -4.55 -42.67 -3.90
N PRO A 838 -5.82 -43.01 -4.21
CA PRO A 838 -6.97 -42.61 -3.40
C PRO A 838 -7.16 -43.51 -2.17
N GLU A 839 -6.13 -43.65 -1.32
CA GLU A 839 -6.16 -44.47 -0.09
C GLU A 839 -6.81 -43.72 1.08
N LEU A 840 -6.69 -42.39 1.15
CA LEU A 840 -7.17 -41.54 2.24
C LEU A 840 -8.60 -41.01 2.04
N ARG A 841 -9.49 -41.81 1.43
CA ARG A 841 -10.87 -41.38 1.11
C ARG A 841 -11.72 -41.06 2.35
N GLU A 842 -11.51 -41.78 3.45
CA GLU A 842 -12.28 -41.58 4.69
C GLU A 842 -12.04 -40.19 5.33
N GLU A 843 -10.85 -39.62 5.12
CA GLU A 843 -10.50 -38.28 5.60
C GLU A 843 -11.00 -37.15 4.68
N GLY A 844 -11.59 -37.49 3.52
CA GLY A 844 -12.02 -36.50 2.53
C GLY A 844 -10.86 -35.79 1.82
N VAL A 845 -9.64 -36.33 1.87
CA VAL A 845 -8.46 -35.73 1.24
C VAL A 845 -8.52 -35.93 -0.28
N ILE A 846 -8.39 -34.84 -1.02
CA ILE A 846 -8.40 -34.84 -2.49
C ILE A 846 -7.11 -35.52 -2.99
N PRO A 847 -7.15 -36.43 -3.99
CA PRO A 847 -5.95 -37.01 -4.57
C PRO A 847 -5.02 -35.93 -5.11
N TYR A 848 -3.71 -36.19 -5.13
CA TYR A 848 -2.72 -35.24 -5.59
C TYR A 848 -2.94 -34.87 -7.06
N MET A 849 -3.12 -33.56 -7.29
CA MET A 849 -3.15 -32.97 -8.61
C MET A 849 -2.04 -31.92 -8.64
N PRO A 850 -0.96 -32.14 -9.42
CA PRO A 850 0.20 -31.27 -9.38
C PRO A 850 -0.14 -29.85 -9.85
N GLU A 851 -1.02 -29.69 -10.83
CA GLU A 851 -1.43 -28.38 -11.33
C GLU A 851 -2.65 -27.85 -10.57
N ILE A 852 -2.54 -26.63 -10.05
CA ILE A 852 -3.64 -25.94 -9.37
C ILE A 852 -4.40 -25.10 -10.40
N PRO A 853 -5.66 -25.43 -10.73
CA PRO A 853 -6.46 -24.63 -11.65
C PRO A 853 -6.83 -23.28 -11.01
N ILE A 854 -6.74 -22.21 -11.79
CA ILE A 854 -7.25 -20.89 -11.39
C ILE A 854 -8.69 -20.78 -11.87
N HIS A 855 -9.63 -20.83 -10.93
CA HIS A 855 -11.04 -20.59 -11.19
C HIS A 855 -11.34 -19.10 -11.09
N MET A 856 -12.02 -18.54 -12.09
CA MET A 856 -12.37 -17.11 -12.11
C MET A 856 -13.32 -16.75 -10.96
N ASP A 857 -14.17 -17.69 -10.53
CA ASP A 857 -15.10 -17.51 -9.40
C ASP A 857 -14.38 -17.37 -8.05
N ALA A 858 -13.11 -17.78 -7.95
CA ALA A 858 -12.30 -17.63 -6.75
C ALA A 858 -11.52 -16.30 -6.71
N ILE A 859 -11.66 -15.45 -7.74
CA ILE A 859 -11.05 -14.13 -7.79
C ILE A 859 -11.96 -13.12 -7.07
N ILE A 860 -11.55 -12.68 -5.88
CA ILE A 860 -12.40 -11.90 -4.96
C ILE A 860 -12.67 -10.47 -5.44
N ASN A 861 -11.82 -9.93 -6.32
CA ASN A 861 -11.93 -8.57 -6.83
C ASN A 861 -12.56 -8.48 -8.24
N TYR A 862 -13.10 -9.58 -8.77
CA TYR A 862 -13.87 -9.62 -10.04
C TYR A 862 -13.29 -8.72 -11.15
N ASN A 863 -13.93 -7.59 -11.49
CA ASN A 863 -13.50 -6.64 -12.53
C ASN A 863 -12.63 -5.47 -12.00
N GLN A 864 -12.37 -5.43 -10.70
CA GLN A 864 -11.59 -4.41 -10.02
C GLN A 864 -10.11 -4.82 -9.90
N SER A 865 -9.41 -4.94 -11.02
CA SER A 865 -7.98 -5.27 -11.05
C SER A 865 -7.15 -4.29 -10.21
N VAL A 866 -6.23 -4.81 -9.40
CA VAL A 866 -5.32 -4.07 -8.51
C VAL A 866 -3.88 -4.28 -8.99
N PHE A 867 -3.21 -3.23 -9.46
CA PHE A 867 -1.87 -3.38 -10.01
C PHE A 867 -0.76 -3.22 -8.95
N ARG A 868 0.31 -4.01 -9.12
CA ARG A 868 1.52 -4.00 -8.27
C ARG A 868 1.21 -4.07 -6.78
N VAL A 869 0.47 -5.09 -6.38
CA VAL A 869 0.19 -5.36 -4.97
C VAL A 869 1.52 -5.56 -4.23
N SER A 870 1.84 -4.65 -3.32
CA SER A 870 3.03 -4.74 -2.47
C SER A 870 2.77 -5.61 -1.24
N GLY A 871 1.53 -5.60 -0.72
CA GLY A 871 1.13 -6.39 0.42
C GLY A 871 -0.38 -6.59 0.50
N ILE A 872 -0.78 -7.64 1.22
CA ILE A 872 -2.16 -7.89 1.60
C ILE A 872 -2.18 -7.95 3.12
N HIS A 873 -3.03 -7.13 3.75
CA HIS A 873 -3.23 -7.13 5.19
C HIS A 873 -4.59 -7.76 5.50
N THR A 874 -4.57 -8.77 6.38
CA THR A 874 -5.78 -9.44 6.86
C THR A 874 -6.03 -9.10 8.33
N SER A 875 -7.28 -8.82 8.68
CA SER A 875 -7.68 -8.52 10.06
C SER A 875 -8.91 -9.34 10.45
N PRO A 876 -8.95 -9.93 11.66
CA PRO A 876 -10.13 -10.64 12.13
C PRO A 876 -11.31 -9.67 12.30
N SER A 877 -12.51 -10.07 11.90
CA SER A 877 -13.73 -9.35 12.29
C SER A 877 -14.28 -9.90 13.62
N GLY A 878 -15.32 -9.28 14.17
CA GLY A 878 -16.03 -9.85 15.32
C GLY A 878 -16.89 -11.08 14.97
N LEU A 879 -16.99 -11.43 13.68
CA LEU A 879 -17.58 -12.67 13.19
C LEU A 879 -16.46 -13.68 12.91
N GLU A 880 -16.66 -14.92 13.33
CA GLU A 880 -15.67 -15.98 13.15
C GLU A 880 -15.65 -16.49 11.71
N SER A 881 -16.74 -16.29 10.95
CA SER A 881 -16.79 -16.66 9.54
C SER A 881 -16.02 -15.71 8.62
N THR A 882 -15.80 -14.46 9.04
CA THR A 882 -15.42 -13.35 8.16
C THR A 882 -14.07 -12.75 8.53
N SER A 883 -13.21 -12.59 7.52
CA SER A 883 -11.92 -11.90 7.59
C SER A 883 -11.95 -10.63 6.73
N LEU A 884 -11.41 -9.53 7.24
CA LEU A 884 -11.29 -8.27 6.50
C LEU A 884 -9.99 -8.29 5.71
N VAL A 885 -10.05 -7.93 4.44
CA VAL A 885 -8.91 -7.98 3.52
C VAL A 885 -8.65 -6.60 2.95
N PHE A 886 -7.43 -6.11 3.10
CA PHE A 886 -6.96 -4.88 2.48
C PHE A 886 -5.71 -5.16 1.65
N ALA A 887 -5.84 -5.10 0.34
CA ALA A 887 -4.73 -5.19 -0.58
C ALA A 887 -4.23 -3.78 -0.91
N HIS A 888 -2.92 -3.58 -0.79
CA HIS A 888 -2.28 -2.30 -1.09
C HIS A 888 -1.12 -2.50 -2.07
N GLY A 889 -0.95 -1.52 -2.94
CA GLY A 889 0.05 -1.44 -4.00
C GLY A 889 0.01 -0.04 -4.59
N ILE A 890 0.10 0.07 -5.92
CA ILE A 890 -0.29 1.33 -6.59
C ILE A 890 -1.78 1.61 -6.39
N ASP A 891 -2.59 0.55 -6.38
CA ASP A 891 -4.03 0.62 -6.13
C ASP A 891 -4.34 0.08 -4.73
N LEU A 892 -5.42 0.60 -4.14
CA LEU A 892 -5.97 0.10 -2.89
C LEU A 892 -7.26 -0.63 -3.16
N PHE A 893 -7.44 -1.79 -2.52
CA PHE A 893 -8.66 -2.56 -2.57
C PHE A 893 -8.98 -3.13 -1.20
N TYR A 894 -10.22 -2.94 -0.77
CA TYR A 894 -10.73 -3.48 0.48
C TYR A 894 -11.93 -4.37 0.19
N THR A 895 -12.01 -5.51 0.88
CA THR A 895 -13.18 -6.39 0.84
C THR A 895 -13.24 -7.27 2.10
N ARG A 896 -14.25 -8.13 2.16
CA ARG A 896 -14.46 -9.11 3.22
C ARG A 896 -14.50 -10.50 2.59
N VAL A 897 -13.80 -11.45 3.21
CA VAL A 897 -13.73 -12.82 2.73
C VAL A 897 -14.27 -13.75 3.80
N ALA A 898 -15.08 -14.74 3.40
CA ALA A 898 -15.65 -15.75 4.28
C ALA A 898 -15.26 -17.16 3.82
N PRO A 899 -14.09 -17.68 4.25
CA PRO A 899 -13.53 -18.95 3.76
C PRO A 899 -14.48 -20.15 3.84
N SER A 900 -15.18 -20.30 4.98
CA SER A 900 -16.16 -21.36 5.23
C SER A 900 -17.61 -20.89 5.00
N LYS A 901 -17.81 -19.81 4.23
CA LYS A 901 -19.08 -19.07 4.10
C LYS A 901 -19.57 -18.51 5.44
N THR A 902 -20.60 -17.66 5.39
CA THR A 902 -21.17 -16.98 6.56
C THR A 902 -22.07 -17.91 7.37
N PHE A 903 -21.46 -18.74 8.24
CA PHE A 903 -22.20 -19.69 9.08
C PHE A 903 -22.76 -19.07 10.39
N ASP A 904 -22.28 -17.90 10.78
CA ASP A 904 -22.64 -17.17 12.01
C ASP A 904 -23.58 -15.98 11.74
N VAL A 905 -23.94 -15.75 10.48
CA VAL A 905 -24.91 -14.72 10.06
C VAL A 905 -26.07 -15.40 9.34
N LEU A 906 -27.28 -14.88 9.55
CA LEU A 906 -28.45 -15.31 8.81
C LEU A 906 -28.25 -14.98 7.33
N LYS A 907 -28.68 -15.88 6.43
CA LYS A 907 -28.53 -15.64 5.00
C LYS A 907 -29.25 -14.36 4.56
N GLU A 908 -28.71 -13.69 3.56
CA GLU A 908 -29.31 -12.47 3.01
C GLU A 908 -30.61 -12.74 2.25
N ASP A 909 -30.77 -13.93 1.62
CA ASP A 909 -32.01 -14.42 1.00
C ASP A 909 -33.02 -15.02 1.98
N PHE A 910 -32.89 -14.74 3.28
CA PHE A 910 -33.82 -15.32 4.24
C PHE A 910 -35.24 -14.79 4.04
N ASP A 911 -36.18 -15.67 3.73
CA ASP A 911 -37.57 -15.31 3.46
C ASP A 911 -38.36 -15.04 4.74
N TYR A 912 -38.28 -13.80 5.21
CA TYR A 912 -39.04 -13.32 6.37
C TYR A 912 -40.56 -13.38 6.15
N TYR A 913 -41.03 -13.16 4.91
CA TYR A 913 -42.46 -13.10 4.59
C TYR A 913 -43.12 -14.48 4.68
N LEU A 914 -42.44 -15.52 4.22
CA LEU A 914 -42.91 -16.90 4.35
C LEU A 914 -43.16 -17.26 5.81
N ILE A 915 -42.24 -16.91 6.72
CA ILE A 915 -42.38 -17.21 8.15
C ILE A 915 -43.57 -16.46 8.74
N ILE A 916 -43.73 -15.17 8.42
CA ILE A 916 -44.85 -14.35 8.91
C ILE A 916 -46.19 -14.91 8.40
N LEU A 917 -46.27 -15.32 7.13
CA LEU A 917 -47.46 -15.91 6.52
C LEU A 917 -47.81 -17.25 7.17
N VAL A 918 -46.83 -18.14 7.37
CA VAL A 918 -47.05 -19.45 8.00
C VAL A 918 -47.47 -19.27 9.46
N LEU A 919 -46.83 -18.39 10.23
CA LEU A 919 -47.18 -18.13 11.63
C LEU A 919 -48.60 -17.54 11.76
N SER A 920 -48.94 -16.56 10.93
CA SER A 920 -50.29 -15.98 10.92
C SER A 920 -51.35 -17.01 10.50
N GLY A 921 -51.06 -17.81 9.47
CA GLY A 921 -51.91 -18.92 9.04
C GLY A 921 -52.15 -19.96 10.15
N LEU A 922 -51.10 -20.36 10.87
CA LEU A 922 -51.19 -21.28 12.01
C LEU A 922 -51.99 -20.67 13.18
N LEU A 923 -51.83 -19.37 13.45
CA LEU A 923 -52.56 -18.68 14.52
C LEU A 923 -54.06 -18.60 14.20
N ILE A 924 -54.41 -18.23 12.96
CA ILE A 924 -55.80 -18.20 12.49
C ILE A 924 -56.40 -19.61 12.51
N ALA A 925 -55.68 -20.60 12.00
CA ALA A 925 -56.12 -21.99 12.01
C ALA A 925 -56.33 -22.51 13.44
N SER A 926 -55.42 -22.20 14.36
CA SER A 926 -55.54 -22.55 15.79
C SER A 926 -56.77 -21.91 16.43
N TYR A 927 -57.05 -20.64 16.15
CA TYR A 927 -58.23 -19.96 16.66
C TYR A 927 -59.54 -20.56 16.11
N ILE A 928 -59.58 -20.83 14.79
CA ILE A 928 -60.74 -21.45 14.13
C ILE A 928 -60.96 -22.87 14.67
N THR A 929 -59.91 -23.69 14.75
CA THR A 929 -60.01 -25.07 15.24
C THR A 929 -60.40 -25.11 16.72
N LYS A 930 -59.89 -24.21 17.56
CA LYS A 930 -60.34 -24.05 18.96
C LYS A 930 -61.85 -23.79 19.04
N LYS A 931 -62.37 -22.89 18.20
CA LYS A 931 -63.80 -22.57 18.15
C LYS A 931 -64.63 -23.74 17.63
N LEU A 932 -64.17 -24.44 16.60
CA LEU A 932 -64.85 -25.62 16.05
C LEU A 932 -64.85 -26.78 17.06
N ALA A 933 -63.74 -26.98 17.77
CA ALA A 933 -63.61 -28.00 18.80
C ALA A 933 -64.54 -27.72 20.00
N SER A 934 -64.61 -26.46 20.47
CA SER A 934 -65.53 -26.10 21.57
C SER A 934 -67.00 -26.29 21.17
N GLN A 935 -67.38 -25.93 19.95
CA GLN A 935 -68.72 -26.19 19.42
C GLN A 935 -69.03 -27.69 19.31
N LYS A 936 -68.07 -28.50 18.85
CA LYS A 936 -68.22 -29.96 18.77
C LYS A 936 -68.39 -30.58 20.15
N ALA A 937 -67.54 -30.20 21.12
CA ALA A 937 -67.63 -30.66 22.50
C ALA A 937 -68.94 -30.25 23.17
N GLN A 938 -69.39 -29.01 22.96
CA GLN A 938 -70.69 -28.55 23.45
C GLN A 938 -71.84 -29.35 22.82
N LYS A 939 -71.84 -29.58 21.50
CA LYS A 939 -72.88 -30.43 20.86
C LYS A 939 -72.87 -31.87 21.36
N GLN A 940 -71.71 -32.42 21.71
CA GLN A 940 -71.60 -33.76 22.31
C GLN A 940 -72.11 -33.79 23.75
N ALA A 941 -71.88 -32.74 24.54
CA ALA A 941 -72.37 -32.66 25.92
C ALA A 941 -73.88 -32.41 26.02
N TRP A 942 -74.50 -31.84 24.97
CA TRP A 942 -75.94 -31.56 24.90
C TRP A 942 -76.75 -32.70 24.25
N LYS A 943 -76.09 -33.76 23.78
CA LYS A 943 -76.70 -35.04 23.43
C LYS A 943 -76.62 -35.97 24.63
#